data_AF-A0A7Y9ICE8-F1
#
_entry.id   AF-A0A7Y9ICE8-F1
#
_cell.length_a   1.000
_cell.length_b   1.000
_cell.length_c   1.000
_cell.angle_alpha   90.00
_cell.angle_beta   90.00
_cell.angle_gamma   90.00
#
_symmetry.space_group_name_H-M   'P 1'
#
loop_
_entity.id
_entity.type
_entity.pdbx_description
1 polymer ?
#
loop_
_entity_poly.entity_id
_entity_poly.type
_entity_poly.pdbx_seq_one_letter_code
_entity_poly.pdbx_strand_id
1 'polypeptide(L)'
;MRRPTEKEGLVMPWAGLVGLALLILGGAMLAAHLPVGLWVILTGAASVIMFCLVFWRLVVGGILSGGFWLALIGALWLLQPGIPLKQYGWIPLAVGAVVVLIMLARLSHRRTGSGGLVRRWSRRLAQQDGVASWWVLWRRASAFALRRKAHILRPSLRDVSWWVRWFKLSATELGTRLAKVGMFGIWSPIEDVTLRFGGPRIGKSGEMAGRILDAPGAVICTSTRTDLIDNTELLRGKVGPLYVFNPNGLAKLESTLTFDPLAGCEAPAVAMYRAEDLIEGGSPGDGGDGDRKFWLLQAAQALSTMLHAAALGRAAGGEYGMSDVHDWAAQPSKDVKELVTRLLRRSPAAKAFTAQAVQFFDNNERTQSSITTTILPALRWMISETASAAARPGESIDVAKFLDEKGTLYLLGAEDASTAPLVTALTAHIAREARRIASEQPSGRLDPSLTMVLDEAALICPIPLPEWTSDMGGRNITIHIAAQGRSQLRKRWGDTGAGSIMNNSATVLVYGGARDTDDLATYSKLAGERDEDVATHDHSSRGYSTTKRRQAILSEAQFAQLEPGQVVIIGRSMPPAIGKVEMVWKRHDFRKAARAKQRADKAADRLNRRIATGRPALVEISWRSGWAGFRAWLASLRPADRFTPTLSTTRRVGDIPVSPTDFNTDTDPVWPTERDRHLVVVPPADDDRSRS
;
A
#
# COMPACT_ATOMS: atom_id res chain seq x y z
N MET A 1 -12.44 20.64 -35.44
CA MET A 1 -13.88 20.91 -35.29
C MET A 1 -14.15 22.12 -36.16
N ARG A 2 -15.08 22.05 -37.12
CA ARG A 2 -15.63 23.28 -37.70
C ARG A 2 -16.85 23.59 -36.84
N ARG A 3 -16.87 24.73 -36.14
CA ARG A 3 -18.10 25.18 -35.46
C ARG A 3 -19.16 25.39 -36.54
N PRO A 4 -20.43 25.00 -36.31
CA PRO A 4 -21.51 25.33 -37.23
C PRO A 4 -21.54 26.84 -37.42
N THR A 5 -21.69 27.26 -38.67
CA THR A 5 -21.83 28.68 -38.99
C THR A 5 -23.15 29.22 -38.41
N GLU A 6 -23.25 30.50 -38.07
CA GLU A 6 -24.50 31.08 -37.49
C GLU A 6 -25.74 30.79 -38.34
N LYS A 7 -25.58 30.70 -39.66
CA LYS A 7 -26.65 30.34 -40.60
C LYS A 7 -27.11 28.88 -40.46
N GLU A 8 -26.19 27.96 -40.16
CA GLU A 8 -26.50 26.56 -39.87
C GLU A 8 -27.18 26.40 -38.49
N GLY A 9 -26.82 27.24 -37.51
CA GLY A 9 -27.44 27.25 -36.18
C GLY A 9 -28.89 27.74 -36.15
N LEU A 10 -29.26 28.67 -37.05
CA LEU A 10 -30.61 29.24 -37.08
C LEU A 10 -31.64 28.38 -37.83
N VAL A 11 -31.25 27.67 -38.89
CA VAL A 11 -32.19 26.88 -39.73
C VAL A 11 -32.48 25.49 -39.14
N MET A 12 -31.56 24.96 -38.32
CA MET A 12 -31.63 23.59 -37.77
C MET A 12 -32.75 23.31 -36.74
N PRO A 13 -33.07 24.18 -35.75
CA PRO A 13 -34.12 23.88 -34.77
C PRO A 13 -35.53 23.85 -35.38
N TRP A 14 -35.74 24.58 -36.48
CA TRP A 14 -37.04 24.65 -37.16
C TRP A 14 -37.42 23.31 -37.84
N ALA A 15 -36.46 22.59 -38.41
CA ALA A 15 -36.74 21.29 -39.05
C ALA A 15 -37.20 20.22 -38.04
N GLY A 16 -36.61 20.21 -36.83
CA GLY A 16 -37.03 19.31 -35.74
C GLY A 16 -38.42 19.66 -35.19
N LEU A 17 -38.72 20.96 -35.05
CA LEU A 17 -40.03 21.43 -34.63
C LEU A 17 -41.13 21.11 -35.64
N VAL A 18 -40.84 21.24 -36.94
CA VAL A 18 -41.79 20.86 -38.02
C VAL A 18 -42.07 19.35 -37.99
N GLY A 19 -41.06 18.51 -37.78
CA GLY A 19 -41.25 17.06 -37.65
C GLY A 19 -42.13 16.68 -36.45
N LEU A 20 -41.93 17.34 -35.30
CA LEU A 20 -42.75 17.15 -34.11
C LEU A 20 -44.19 17.64 -34.32
N ALA A 21 -44.38 18.77 -34.99
CA ALA A 21 -45.70 19.31 -35.31
C ALA A 21 -46.48 18.36 -36.24
N LEU A 22 -45.83 17.75 -37.23
CA LEU A 22 -46.45 16.74 -38.10
C LEU A 22 -46.85 15.48 -37.31
N LEU A 23 -46.04 15.02 -36.35
CA LEU A 23 -46.42 13.89 -35.49
C LEU A 23 -47.70 14.18 -34.67
N ILE A 24 -47.80 15.37 -34.10
CA ILE A 24 -48.95 15.79 -33.30
C ILE A 24 -50.19 15.93 -34.19
N LEU A 25 -50.04 16.58 -35.35
CA LEU A 25 -51.12 16.78 -36.32
C LEU A 25 -51.64 15.44 -36.87
N GLY A 26 -50.73 14.53 -37.22
CA GLY A 26 -51.08 13.19 -37.68
C GLY A 26 -51.79 12.37 -36.62
N GLY A 27 -51.37 12.47 -35.35
CA GLY A 27 -52.05 11.85 -34.21
C GLY A 27 -53.47 12.35 -34.01
N ALA A 28 -53.69 13.67 -34.12
CA ALA A 28 -55.01 14.28 -34.05
C ALA A 28 -55.91 13.85 -35.21
N MET A 29 -55.36 13.76 -36.43
CA MET A 29 -56.10 13.28 -37.61
C MET A 29 -56.48 11.79 -37.50
N LEU A 30 -55.63 10.98 -36.88
CA LEU A 30 -55.91 9.55 -36.64
C LEU A 30 -57.02 9.37 -35.59
N ALA A 31 -57.02 10.20 -34.54
CA ALA A 31 -58.10 10.26 -33.54
C ALA A 31 -59.44 10.72 -34.13
N ALA A 32 -59.40 11.50 -35.23
CA ALA A 32 -60.57 11.92 -36.00
C ALA A 32 -60.97 10.94 -37.13
N HIS A 33 -60.41 9.72 -37.16
CA HIS A 33 -60.66 8.69 -38.18
C HIS A 33 -60.38 9.12 -39.64
N LEU A 34 -59.48 10.09 -39.85
CA LEU A 34 -59.07 10.47 -41.20
C LEU A 34 -57.98 9.51 -41.73
N PRO A 35 -58.15 8.89 -42.92
CA PRO A 35 -57.21 7.89 -43.45
C PRO A 35 -55.81 8.44 -43.77
N VAL A 36 -55.67 9.77 -43.83
CA VAL A 36 -54.41 10.46 -44.11
C VAL A 36 -53.52 10.59 -42.85
N GLY A 37 -54.09 10.45 -41.65
CA GLY A 37 -53.38 10.66 -40.39
C GLY A 37 -52.14 9.78 -40.22
N LEU A 38 -52.21 8.52 -40.67
CA LEU A 38 -51.10 7.57 -40.60
C LEU A 38 -49.89 8.05 -41.44
N TRP A 39 -50.15 8.62 -42.62
CA TRP A 39 -49.11 9.13 -43.52
C TRP A 39 -48.43 10.38 -42.97
N VAL A 40 -49.17 11.22 -42.25
CA VAL A 40 -48.66 12.43 -41.59
C VAL A 40 -47.79 12.07 -40.37
N ILE A 41 -48.16 11.02 -39.61
CA ILE A 41 -47.33 10.49 -38.52
C ILE A 41 -46.03 9.90 -39.08
N LEU A 42 -46.10 9.09 -40.15
CA LEU A 42 -44.91 8.47 -40.76
C LEU A 42 -43.93 9.50 -41.30
N THR A 43 -44.42 10.57 -41.94
CA THR A 43 -43.57 11.68 -42.42
C THR A 43 -42.96 12.47 -41.27
N GLY A 44 -43.73 12.77 -40.22
CA GLY A 44 -43.22 13.44 -39.01
C GLY A 44 -42.13 12.63 -38.29
N ALA A 45 -42.34 11.33 -38.10
CA ALA A 45 -41.38 10.43 -37.49
C ALA A 45 -40.06 10.40 -38.29
N ALA A 46 -40.17 10.35 -39.62
CA ALA A 46 -39.02 10.26 -40.48
C ALA A 46 -38.23 11.58 -40.57
N SER A 47 -38.90 12.74 -40.49
CA SER A 47 -38.22 14.04 -40.37
C SER A 47 -37.44 14.19 -39.07
N VAL A 48 -37.96 13.66 -37.94
CA VAL A 48 -37.23 13.65 -36.66
C VAL A 48 -36.02 12.72 -36.70
N ILE A 49 -36.14 11.54 -37.30
CA ILE A 49 -35.02 10.61 -37.50
C ILE A 49 -33.95 11.25 -38.42
N MET A 50 -34.37 11.88 -39.51
CA MET A 50 -33.48 12.61 -40.42
C MET A 50 -32.75 13.75 -39.70
N PHE A 51 -33.45 14.52 -38.86
CA PHE A 51 -32.83 15.55 -38.01
C PHE A 51 -31.77 14.96 -37.08
N CYS A 52 -32.08 13.86 -36.38
CA CYS A 52 -31.11 13.18 -35.52
C CYS A 52 -29.88 12.64 -36.28
N LEU A 53 -30.04 12.19 -37.53
CA LEU A 53 -28.95 11.66 -38.36
C LEU A 53 -28.09 12.75 -39.00
N VAL A 54 -28.70 13.85 -39.46
CA VAL A 54 -28.01 15.04 -39.98
C VAL A 54 -27.19 15.71 -38.88
N PHE A 55 -27.74 15.78 -37.67
CA PHE A 55 -27.05 16.30 -36.48
C PHE A 55 -25.79 15.50 -36.10
N TRP A 56 -25.70 14.21 -36.49
CA TRP A 56 -24.60 13.35 -36.03
C TRP A 56 -23.35 13.29 -36.94
N ARG A 57 -23.44 13.58 -38.26
CA ARG A 57 -22.30 13.87 -39.20
C ARG A 57 -22.76 13.80 -40.66
N LEU A 58 -22.84 14.95 -41.31
CA LEU A 58 -23.41 15.23 -42.65
C LEU A 58 -23.02 14.35 -43.87
N VAL A 59 -22.12 13.36 -43.74
CA VAL A 59 -21.85 12.39 -44.83
C VAL A 59 -22.17 10.96 -44.42
N VAL A 60 -21.93 10.61 -43.15
CA VAL A 60 -22.17 9.25 -42.65
C VAL A 60 -23.64 9.09 -42.23
N GLY A 61 -24.24 10.17 -41.70
CA GLY A 61 -25.67 10.22 -41.37
C GLY A 61 -26.56 10.09 -42.61
N GLY A 62 -26.18 10.70 -43.74
CA GLY A 62 -26.93 10.64 -45.00
C GLY A 62 -26.95 9.24 -45.63
N ILE A 63 -25.85 8.50 -45.56
CA ILE A 63 -25.80 7.12 -46.09
C ILE A 63 -26.57 6.15 -45.19
N LEU A 64 -26.52 6.35 -43.86
CA LEU A 64 -27.31 5.57 -42.90
C LEU A 64 -28.82 5.86 -43.03
N SER A 65 -29.21 7.13 -43.20
CA SER A 65 -30.60 7.50 -43.42
C SER A 65 -31.11 6.93 -44.74
N GLY A 66 -30.33 7.02 -45.82
CA GLY A 66 -30.69 6.44 -47.12
C GLY A 66 -30.87 4.93 -47.05
N GLY A 67 -29.95 4.21 -46.37
CA GLY A 67 -30.10 2.77 -46.14
C GLY A 67 -31.32 2.41 -45.29
N PHE A 68 -31.63 3.19 -44.25
CA PHE A 68 -32.81 2.97 -43.42
C PHE A 68 -34.13 3.25 -44.16
N TRP A 69 -34.15 4.28 -45.02
CA TRP A 69 -35.29 4.57 -45.89
C TRP A 69 -35.55 3.49 -46.92
N LEU A 70 -34.49 2.98 -47.57
CA LEU A 70 -34.62 1.83 -48.48
C LEU A 70 -35.14 0.59 -47.74
N ALA A 71 -34.66 0.35 -46.51
CA ALA A 71 -35.15 -0.73 -45.68
C ALA A 71 -36.64 -0.57 -45.31
N LEU A 72 -37.04 0.63 -44.92
CA LEU A 72 -38.41 0.97 -44.56
C LEU A 72 -39.37 0.87 -45.75
N ILE A 73 -38.97 1.36 -46.92
CA ILE A 73 -39.76 1.27 -48.16
C ILE A 73 -39.96 -0.19 -48.56
N GLY A 74 -38.92 -1.02 -48.48
CA GLY A 74 -39.03 -2.46 -48.74
C GLY A 74 -39.95 -3.19 -47.76
N ALA A 75 -39.88 -2.85 -46.46
CA ALA A 75 -40.78 -3.39 -45.45
C ALA A 75 -42.25 -2.99 -45.69
N LEU A 76 -42.50 -1.72 -46.06
CA LEU A 76 -43.83 -1.22 -46.36
C LEU A 76 -44.45 -1.89 -47.61
N TRP A 77 -43.64 -2.14 -48.66
CA TRP A 77 -44.08 -2.87 -49.85
C TRP A 77 -44.45 -4.32 -49.55
N LEU A 78 -43.76 -4.97 -48.60
CA LEU A 78 -44.09 -6.34 -48.16
C LEU A 78 -45.37 -6.39 -47.30
N LEU A 79 -45.67 -5.34 -46.54
CA LEU A 79 -46.77 -5.29 -45.59
C LEU A 79 -48.11 -4.82 -46.20
N GLN A 80 -48.12 -4.04 -47.28
CA GLN A 80 -49.36 -3.54 -47.87
C GLN A 80 -49.97 -4.48 -48.93
N PRO A 81 -51.26 -4.87 -48.81
CA PRO A 81 -51.97 -5.58 -49.86
C PRO A 81 -52.36 -4.63 -51.01
N GLY A 82 -52.09 -5.04 -52.26
CA GLY A 82 -52.52 -4.32 -53.48
C GLY A 82 -51.44 -3.59 -54.27
N ILE A 83 -50.17 -3.62 -53.84
CA ILE A 83 -49.06 -3.01 -54.59
C ILE A 83 -48.53 -4.00 -55.65
N PRO A 84 -48.48 -3.64 -56.95
CA PRO A 84 -48.07 -4.55 -58.04
C PRO A 84 -46.61 -5.02 -57.94
N LEU A 85 -45.80 -4.36 -57.11
CA LEU A 85 -44.37 -4.64 -56.90
C LEU A 85 -44.07 -5.36 -55.57
N LYS A 86 -45.09 -5.86 -54.85
CA LYS A 86 -44.92 -6.52 -53.53
C LYS A 86 -43.88 -7.65 -53.55
N GLN A 87 -43.82 -8.43 -54.63
CA GLN A 87 -42.84 -9.52 -54.82
C GLN A 87 -41.38 -9.05 -54.86
N TYR A 88 -41.13 -7.76 -55.11
CA TYR A 88 -39.80 -7.16 -55.17
C TYR A 88 -39.43 -6.35 -53.91
N GLY A 89 -40.31 -6.26 -52.91
CA GLY A 89 -40.08 -5.46 -51.68
C GLY A 89 -38.88 -5.93 -50.85
N TRP A 90 -38.45 -7.19 -51.00
CA TRP A 90 -37.25 -7.72 -50.34
C TRP A 90 -35.94 -7.10 -50.87
N ILE A 91 -35.92 -6.59 -52.11
CA ILE A 91 -34.73 -6.02 -52.75
C ILE A 91 -34.31 -4.70 -52.06
N PRO A 92 -35.16 -3.66 -51.96
CA PRO A 92 -34.81 -2.44 -51.24
C PRO A 92 -34.61 -2.69 -49.74
N LEU A 93 -35.29 -3.69 -49.15
CA LEU A 93 -35.07 -4.14 -47.78
C LEU A 93 -33.63 -4.64 -47.56
N ALA A 94 -33.19 -5.58 -48.39
CA ALA A 94 -31.85 -6.17 -48.32
C ALA A 94 -30.76 -5.13 -48.62
N VAL A 95 -30.94 -4.32 -49.66
CA VAL A 95 -29.99 -3.25 -50.02
C VAL A 95 -29.87 -2.22 -48.90
N GLY A 96 -31.00 -1.79 -48.32
CA GLY A 96 -31.02 -0.88 -47.19
C GLY A 96 -30.30 -1.45 -45.96
N ALA A 97 -30.58 -2.71 -45.62
CA ALA A 97 -29.94 -3.40 -44.50
C ALA A 97 -28.42 -3.56 -44.71
N VAL A 98 -27.96 -3.93 -45.90
CA VAL A 98 -26.53 -4.06 -46.24
C VAL A 98 -25.81 -2.71 -46.15
N VAL A 99 -26.40 -1.63 -46.65
CA VAL A 99 -25.83 -0.28 -46.56
C VAL A 99 -25.66 0.16 -45.09
N VAL A 100 -26.67 -0.11 -44.25
CA VAL A 100 -26.60 0.16 -42.81
C VAL A 100 -25.52 -0.68 -42.14
N LEU A 101 -25.47 -1.98 -42.42
CA LEU A 101 -24.46 -2.89 -41.84
C LEU A 101 -23.03 -2.51 -42.25
N ILE A 102 -22.79 -2.19 -43.52
CA ILE A 102 -21.46 -1.74 -44.00
C ILE A 102 -21.06 -0.43 -43.32
N MET A 103 -21.99 0.51 -43.16
CA MET A 103 -21.68 1.77 -42.48
C MET A 103 -21.43 1.59 -40.99
N LEU A 104 -22.20 0.74 -40.31
CA LEU A 104 -21.96 0.38 -38.92
C LEU A 104 -20.62 -0.35 -38.76
N ALA A 105 -20.26 -1.26 -39.68
CA ALA A 105 -18.97 -1.92 -39.70
C ALA A 105 -17.82 -0.91 -39.93
N ARG A 106 -17.98 0.04 -40.85
CA ARG A 106 -16.98 1.09 -41.12
C ARG A 106 -16.84 2.08 -39.96
N LEU A 107 -17.93 2.45 -39.31
CA LEU A 107 -17.95 3.26 -38.09
C LEU A 107 -17.32 2.53 -36.92
N SER A 108 -17.62 1.24 -36.77
CA SER A 108 -17.02 0.35 -35.78
C SER A 108 -15.52 0.27 -36.03
N HIS A 109 -15.08 -0.14 -37.23
CA HIS A 109 -13.67 -0.27 -37.60
C HIS A 109 -12.88 1.04 -37.44
N ARG A 110 -13.45 2.18 -37.82
CA ARG A 110 -12.83 3.51 -37.60
C ARG A 110 -12.75 3.93 -36.13
N ARG A 111 -13.55 3.32 -35.23
CA ARG A 111 -13.54 3.59 -33.79
C ARG A 111 -12.75 2.53 -33.00
N THR A 112 -12.76 1.28 -33.46
CA THR A 112 -12.12 0.13 -32.80
C THR A 112 -10.69 -0.11 -33.27
N GLY A 113 -10.33 0.33 -34.48
CA GLY A 113 -8.95 0.26 -34.98
C GLY A 113 -7.98 1.17 -34.20
N SER A 114 -6.69 0.86 -34.30
CA SER A 114 -5.58 1.58 -33.65
C SER A 114 -5.60 3.09 -33.95
N GLY A 115 -5.80 3.48 -35.21
CA GLY A 115 -5.92 4.89 -35.60
C GLY A 115 -7.14 5.60 -34.98
N GLY A 116 -8.25 4.87 -34.78
CA GLY A 116 -9.44 5.37 -34.08
C GLY A 116 -9.21 5.55 -32.58
N LEU A 117 -8.44 4.66 -31.97
CA LEU A 117 -8.01 4.74 -30.58
C LEU A 117 -7.10 5.95 -30.34
N VAL A 118 -6.04 6.10 -31.15
CA VAL A 118 -5.09 7.24 -31.05
C VAL A 118 -5.83 8.57 -31.25
N ARG A 119 -6.72 8.68 -32.24
CA ARG A 119 -7.55 9.89 -32.45
C ARG A 119 -8.54 10.18 -31.31
N ARG A 120 -8.90 9.18 -30.49
CA ARG A 120 -9.73 9.38 -29.28
C ARG A 120 -8.87 9.83 -28.11
N TRP A 121 -7.65 9.30 -27.98
CA TRP A 121 -6.70 9.76 -26.98
C TRP A 121 -6.30 11.21 -27.23
N SER A 122 -5.86 11.55 -28.44
CA SER A 122 -5.48 12.93 -28.78
C SER A 122 -6.62 13.93 -28.58
N ARG A 123 -7.85 13.59 -28.98
CA ARG A 123 -9.02 14.44 -28.73
C ARG A 123 -9.35 14.60 -27.25
N ARG A 124 -9.15 13.58 -26.42
CA ARG A 124 -9.37 13.69 -24.97
C ARG A 124 -8.32 14.58 -24.32
N LEU A 125 -7.05 14.43 -24.69
CA LEU A 125 -5.95 15.30 -24.24
C LEU A 125 -6.16 16.77 -24.66
N ALA A 126 -6.78 17.02 -25.81
CA ALA A 126 -7.09 18.36 -26.28
C ALA A 126 -8.42 18.94 -25.74
N GLN A 127 -9.29 18.14 -25.11
CA GLN A 127 -10.61 18.57 -24.60
C GLN A 127 -10.70 18.58 -23.07
N GLN A 128 -9.87 17.80 -22.40
CA GLN A 128 -9.70 17.81 -20.95
C GLN A 128 -8.45 18.62 -20.69
N ASP A 129 -8.45 19.52 -19.71
CA ASP A 129 -7.35 20.45 -19.38
C ASP A 129 -6.01 19.77 -18.96
N GLY A 130 -5.77 18.53 -19.40
CA GLY A 130 -4.64 17.68 -19.07
C GLY A 130 -4.90 16.74 -17.89
N VAL A 131 -5.86 17.09 -17.02
CA VAL A 131 -6.09 16.40 -15.75
C VAL A 131 -7.24 15.40 -15.79
N ALA A 132 -7.23 14.46 -14.84
CA ALA A 132 -8.27 13.43 -14.78
C ALA A 132 -9.65 14.02 -14.47
N SER A 133 -10.57 13.89 -15.43
CA SER A 133 -11.99 14.22 -15.23
C SER A 133 -12.65 13.37 -14.14
N TRP A 134 -13.72 13.88 -13.53
CA TRP A 134 -14.46 13.18 -12.48
C TRP A 134 -14.92 11.76 -12.89
N TRP A 135 -15.34 11.57 -14.15
CA TRP A 135 -15.74 10.27 -14.69
C TRP A 135 -14.58 9.26 -14.72
N VAL A 136 -13.37 9.74 -15.04
CA VAL A 136 -12.17 8.89 -15.04
C VAL A 136 -11.81 8.51 -13.61
N LEU A 137 -11.85 9.46 -12.68
CA LEU A 137 -11.61 9.21 -11.26
C LEU A 137 -12.60 8.19 -10.69
N TRP A 138 -13.90 8.38 -10.94
CA TRP A 138 -14.94 7.46 -10.50
C TRP A 138 -14.74 6.05 -11.07
N ARG A 139 -14.49 5.93 -12.37
CA ARG A 139 -14.40 4.62 -13.04
C ARG A 139 -13.09 3.87 -12.77
N ARG A 140 -11.97 4.57 -12.56
CA ARG A 140 -10.63 3.95 -12.51
C ARG A 140 -9.96 3.99 -11.14
N ALA A 141 -10.24 5.00 -10.33
CA ALA A 141 -9.49 5.27 -9.10
C ALA A 141 -10.35 5.30 -7.83
N SER A 142 -11.67 5.10 -7.92
CA SER A 142 -12.56 5.18 -6.75
C SER A 142 -12.77 3.82 -6.08
N ALA A 143 -13.43 3.82 -4.91
CA ALA A 143 -13.88 2.60 -4.24
C ALA A 143 -14.78 1.72 -5.13
N PHE A 144 -15.51 2.31 -6.08
CA PHE A 144 -16.28 1.56 -7.09
C PHE A 144 -15.36 0.71 -7.98
N ALA A 145 -14.21 1.27 -8.38
CA ALA A 145 -13.23 0.55 -9.19
C ALA A 145 -12.60 -0.63 -8.43
N LEU A 146 -12.31 -0.46 -7.13
CA LEU A 146 -11.83 -1.53 -6.26
C LEU A 146 -12.85 -2.67 -6.13
N ARG A 147 -14.11 -2.35 -5.80
CA ARG A 147 -15.17 -3.35 -5.58
C ARG A 147 -15.43 -4.24 -6.79
N ARG A 148 -15.24 -3.71 -8.01
CA ARG A 148 -15.32 -4.51 -9.25
C ARG A 148 -14.26 -5.62 -9.32
N LYS A 149 -13.10 -5.42 -8.69
CA LYS A 149 -11.99 -6.38 -8.62
C LYS A 149 -11.97 -7.17 -7.31
N ALA A 150 -12.98 -7.07 -6.45
CA ALA A 150 -12.97 -7.66 -5.10
C ALA A 150 -12.60 -9.16 -5.08
N HIS A 151 -13.17 -9.94 -6.00
CA HIS A 151 -12.93 -11.39 -6.12
C HIS A 151 -11.54 -11.79 -6.62
N ILE A 152 -10.82 -10.83 -7.23
CA ILE A 152 -9.43 -10.99 -7.67
C ILE A 152 -8.50 -10.61 -6.52
N LEU A 153 -8.77 -9.47 -5.88
CA LEU A 153 -7.94 -8.92 -4.83
C LEU A 153 -7.98 -9.77 -3.54
N ARG A 154 -9.16 -10.23 -3.14
CA ARG A 154 -9.34 -11.15 -2.00
C ARG A 154 -10.06 -12.42 -2.45
N PRO A 155 -9.33 -13.51 -2.72
CA PRO A 155 -9.90 -14.78 -3.17
C PRO A 155 -10.96 -15.37 -2.22
N SER A 156 -10.86 -15.14 -0.90
CA SER A 156 -11.89 -15.50 0.09
C SER A 156 -13.26 -14.89 -0.18
N LEU A 157 -13.34 -13.81 -0.95
CA LEU A 157 -14.59 -13.13 -1.31
C LEU A 157 -15.24 -13.69 -2.59
N ARG A 158 -14.71 -14.76 -3.19
CA ARG A 158 -15.28 -15.33 -4.43
C ARG A 158 -16.68 -15.90 -4.21
N ASP A 159 -16.88 -16.62 -3.12
CA ASP A 159 -18.13 -17.31 -2.78
C ASP A 159 -19.13 -16.39 -2.06
N VAL A 160 -18.71 -15.17 -1.72
CA VAL A 160 -19.55 -14.18 -1.07
C VAL A 160 -20.51 -13.55 -2.08
N SER A 161 -21.78 -13.39 -1.67
CA SER A 161 -22.81 -12.79 -2.53
C SER A 161 -22.40 -11.41 -3.06
N TRP A 162 -22.83 -11.10 -4.28
CA TRP A 162 -22.58 -9.80 -4.91
C TRP A 162 -23.02 -8.62 -4.02
N TRP A 163 -24.16 -8.74 -3.33
CA TRP A 163 -24.67 -7.72 -2.41
C TRP A 163 -23.70 -7.40 -1.26
N VAL A 164 -23.15 -8.42 -0.59
CA VAL A 164 -22.23 -8.22 0.54
C VAL A 164 -20.94 -7.56 0.05
N ARG A 165 -20.39 -7.99 -1.09
CA ARG A 165 -19.19 -7.40 -1.69
C ARG A 165 -19.34 -5.91 -2.03
N TRP A 166 -20.55 -5.50 -2.42
CA TRP A 166 -20.79 -4.13 -2.87
C TRP A 166 -21.21 -3.18 -1.76
N PHE A 167 -22.00 -3.64 -0.79
CA PHE A 167 -22.62 -2.77 0.20
C PHE A 167 -22.10 -2.95 1.63
N LYS A 168 -21.64 -4.15 2.02
CA LYS A 168 -21.14 -4.41 3.39
C LYS A 168 -19.62 -4.33 3.50
N LEU A 169 -18.91 -4.70 2.44
CA LEU A 169 -17.44 -4.72 2.46
C LEU A 169 -16.85 -3.30 2.49
N SER A 170 -15.99 -3.06 3.48
CA SER A 170 -15.20 -1.83 3.54
C SER A 170 -14.23 -1.77 2.37
N ALA A 171 -14.09 -0.59 1.75
CA ALA A 171 -13.12 -0.41 0.67
C ALA A 171 -11.66 -0.59 1.13
N THR A 172 -11.39 -0.39 2.42
CA THR A 172 -10.07 -0.62 3.05
C THR A 172 -9.64 -2.08 3.00
N GLU A 173 -10.58 -3.03 2.88
CA GLU A 173 -10.24 -4.44 2.73
C GLU A 173 -9.68 -4.78 1.35
N LEU A 174 -9.95 -3.96 0.34
CA LEU A 174 -9.56 -4.20 -1.06
C LEU A 174 -8.41 -3.32 -1.52
N GLY A 175 -8.11 -2.26 -0.79
CA GLY A 175 -7.08 -1.30 -1.16
C GLY A 175 -6.99 -0.15 -0.19
N THR A 176 -6.03 0.72 -0.43
CA THR A 176 -5.75 1.86 0.44
C THR A 176 -6.09 3.18 -0.25
N ARG A 177 -6.67 4.13 0.50
CA ARG A 177 -7.12 5.43 -0.06
C ARG A 177 -6.01 6.47 -0.10
N LEU A 178 -5.28 6.62 -1.20
CA LEU A 178 -4.12 7.50 -1.30
C LEU A 178 -4.41 8.99 -1.04
N ALA A 179 -5.44 9.55 -1.68
CA ALA A 179 -5.75 10.98 -1.59
C ALA A 179 -7.22 11.27 -1.88
N LYS A 180 -7.64 12.53 -1.74
CA LYS A 180 -8.96 13.04 -2.14
C LYS A 180 -8.82 14.04 -3.28
N VAL A 181 -9.56 13.84 -4.36
CA VAL A 181 -9.65 14.77 -5.50
C VAL A 181 -11.11 15.19 -5.65
N GLY A 182 -11.41 16.45 -5.35
CA GLY A 182 -12.79 16.93 -5.23
C GLY A 182 -13.56 16.13 -4.18
N MET A 183 -14.66 15.47 -4.58
CA MET A 183 -15.45 14.57 -3.72
C MET A 183 -14.99 13.11 -3.73
N PHE A 184 -14.10 12.72 -4.65
CA PHE A 184 -13.72 11.32 -4.84
C PHE A 184 -12.44 10.98 -4.04
N GLY A 185 -12.45 9.84 -3.37
CA GLY A 185 -11.24 9.21 -2.87
C GLY A 185 -10.52 8.48 -4.01
N ILE A 186 -9.21 8.67 -4.12
CA ILE A 186 -8.31 7.93 -4.99
C ILE A 186 -7.79 6.74 -4.21
N TRP A 187 -7.95 5.55 -4.75
CA TRP A 187 -7.65 4.29 -4.11
C TRP A 187 -6.63 3.50 -4.93
N SER A 188 -5.73 2.83 -4.22
CA SER A 188 -4.79 1.86 -4.77
C SER A 188 -5.19 0.46 -4.29
N PRO A 189 -5.41 -0.50 -5.19
CA PRO A 189 -5.55 -1.92 -4.83
C PRO A 189 -4.44 -2.43 -3.92
N ILE A 190 -4.73 -3.47 -3.11
CA ILE A 190 -3.72 -4.15 -2.27
C ILE A 190 -2.60 -4.84 -3.05
N GLU A 191 -2.76 -5.07 -4.35
CA GLU A 191 -1.70 -5.62 -5.22
C GLU A 191 -0.74 -4.54 -5.75
N ASP A 192 -1.12 -3.26 -5.64
CA ASP A 192 -0.40 -2.17 -6.29
C ASP A 192 0.70 -1.60 -5.38
N VAL A 193 1.90 -1.43 -5.95
CA VAL A 193 3.00 -0.68 -5.34
C VAL A 193 2.75 0.81 -5.49
N THR A 194 2.98 1.57 -4.43
CA THR A 194 2.84 3.04 -4.46
C THR A 194 4.09 3.72 -3.96
N LEU A 195 4.52 4.77 -4.66
CA LEU A 195 5.73 5.51 -4.38
C LEU A 195 5.42 6.97 -4.03
N ARG A 196 6.08 7.50 -3.01
CA ARG A 196 5.93 8.89 -2.56
C ARG A 196 7.26 9.60 -2.68
N PHE A 197 7.26 10.71 -3.41
CA PHE A 197 8.41 11.62 -3.49
C PHE A 197 8.11 12.93 -2.80
N GLY A 198 9.08 13.40 -2.03
CA GLY A 198 9.13 14.76 -1.54
C GLY A 198 10.07 14.90 -0.36
N GLY A 199 10.48 16.13 -0.09
CA GLY A 199 11.46 16.46 0.93
C GLY A 199 11.08 16.09 2.38
N PRO A 200 11.92 16.46 3.35
CA PRO A 200 11.60 16.28 4.76
C PRO A 200 10.42 17.19 5.19
N ARG A 201 9.68 16.77 6.22
CA ARG A 201 8.64 17.56 6.95
C ARG A 201 7.37 17.97 6.16
N ILE A 202 7.14 17.44 4.97
CA ILE A 202 5.89 17.65 4.19
C ILE A 202 4.72 16.72 4.59
N GLY A 203 4.94 15.85 5.57
CA GLY A 203 3.88 14.98 6.13
C GLY A 203 3.74 13.60 5.50
N LYS A 204 4.76 13.09 4.80
CA LYS A 204 4.79 11.72 4.25
C LYS A 204 4.48 10.67 5.34
N SER A 205 5.16 10.74 6.48
CA SER A 205 5.00 9.77 7.59
C SER A 205 3.58 9.84 8.19
N GLY A 206 2.99 11.03 8.31
CA GLY A 206 1.60 11.20 8.77
C GLY A 206 0.55 10.64 7.82
N GLU A 207 0.79 10.66 6.50
CA GLU A 207 -0.06 10.00 5.51
C GLU A 207 0.20 8.49 5.45
N MET A 208 1.43 8.05 5.64
CA MET A 208 1.80 6.63 5.71
C MET A 208 1.23 5.92 6.94
N ALA A 209 1.15 6.60 8.08
CA ALA A 209 0.40 6.10 9.24
C ALA A 209 -1.05 5.76 8.87
N GLY A 210 -1.67 6.52 7.96
CA GLY A 210 -2.99 6.17 7.41
C GLY A 210 -3.00 4.84 6.65
N ARG A 211 -1.92 4.48 5.93
CA ARG A 211 -1.78 3.18 5.25
C ARG A 211 -1.71 2.03 6.24
N ILE A 212 -0.94 2.22 7.33
CA ILE A 212 -0.80 1.23 8.41
C ILE A 212 -2.18 0.96 9.03
N LEU A 213 -2.94 2.02 9.35
CA LEU A 213 -4.27 1.90 9.93
C LEU A 213 -5.29 1.23 9.00
N ASP A 214 -5.21 1.47 7.70
CA ASP A 214 -6.15 0.94 6.71
C ASP A 214 -5.76 -0.46 6.20
N ALA A 215 -4.60 -0.99 6.61
CA ALA A 215 -4.11 -2.28 6.16
C ALA A 215 -5.03 -3.43 6.63
N PRO A 216 -5.49 -4.31 5.73
CA PRO A 216 -6.46 -5.34 6.08
C PRO A 216 -5.88 -6.54 6.83
N GLY A 217 -4.57 -6.77 6.71
CA GLY A 217 -3.84 -7.86 7.33
C GLY A 217 -2.67 -7.37 8.20
N ALA A 218 -1.62 -8.17 8.23
CA ALA A 218 -0.39 -7.84 8.94
C ALA A 218 0.37 -6.68 8.29
N VAL A 219 1.16 -5.96 9.09
CA VAL A 219 1.89 -4.77 8.64
C VAL A 219 3.35 -4.84 9.09
N ILE A 220 4.27 -4.53 8.18
CA ILE A 220 5.66 -4.23 8.51
C ILE A 220 5.88 -2.76 8.16
N CYS A 221 6.40 -1.97 9.08
CA CYS A 221 6.77 -0.60 8.79
C CYS A 221 8.15 -0.23 9.30
N THR A 222 8.90 0.51 8.49
CA THR A 222 10.20 1.07 8.87
C THR A 222 10.05 2.52 9.26
N SER A 223 10.81 2.98 10.26
CA SER A 223 10.87 4.39 10.64
C SER A 223 12.19 4.75 11.32
N THR A 224 12.66 5.98 11.10
CA THR A 224 13.76 6.56 11.88
C THR A 224 13.28 7.25 13.16
N ARG A 225 11.97 7.31 13.38
CA ARG A 225 11.30 8.00 14.49
C ARG A 225 10.14 7.18 15.04
N THR A 226 9.68 7.54 16.24
CA THR A 226 8.53 6.89 16.88
C THR A 226 7.18 7.36 16.37
N ASP A 227 7.13 8.36 15.48
CA ASP A 227 5.90 8.99 15.02
C ASP A 227 4.94 8.02 14.36
N LEU A 228 5.42 7.02 13.61
CA LEU A 228 4.56 5.97 13.07
C LEU A 228 3.94 5.10 14.16
N ILE A 229 4.68 4.77 15.23
CA ILE A 229 4.17 4.02 16.38
C ILE A 229 3.09 4.85 17.08
N ASP A 230 3.44 6.07 17.48
CA ASP A 230 2.57 6.98 18.23
C ASP A 230 1.23 7.24 17.52
N ASN A 231 1.28 7.32 16.18
CA ASN A 231 0.10 7.58 15.37
C ASN A 231 -0.75 6.33 15.08
N THR A 232 -0.27 5.12 15.36
CA THR A 232 -0.94 3.89 14.90
C THR A 232 -1.18 2.83 15.99
N GLU A 233 -0.41 2.84 17.08
CA GLU A 233 -0.49 1.86 18.18
C GLU A 233 -1.92 1.68 18.71
N LEU A 234 -2.66 2.78 18.92
CA LEU A 234 -3.98 2.77 19.58
C LEU A 234 -5.07 2.07 18.77
N LEU A 235 -4.94 2.11 17.46
CA LEU A 235 -5.93 1.54 16.55
C LEU A 235 -5.48 0.17 16.07
N ARG A 236 -4.18 -0.03 15.79
CA ARG A 236 -3.63 -1.34 15.41
C ARG A 236 -3.63 -2.33 16.57
N GLY A 237 -3.42 -1.89 17.81
CA GLY A 237 -3.52 -2.75 18.99
C GLY A 237 -4.92 -3.32 19.24
N LYS A 238 -5.95 -2.82 18.54
CA LYS A 238 -7.31 -3.41 18.54
C LYS A 238 -7.52 -4.45 17.45
N VAL A 239 -6.61 -4.52 16.47
CA VAL A 239 -6.68 -5.41 15.31
C VAL A 239 -5.85 -6.66 15.53
N GLY A 240 -4.64 -6.51 16.07
CA GLY A 240 -3.70 -7.60 16.27
C GLY A 240 -2.53 -7.20 17.20
N PRO A 241 -1.61 -8.13 17.47
CA PRO A 241 -0.44 -7.88 18.32
C PRO A 241 0.48 -6.81 17.70
N LEU A 242 1.13 -6.03 18.57
CA LEU A 242 2.11 -5.03 18.19
C LEU A 242 3.51 -5.52 18.57
N TYR A 243 4.44 -5.44 17.63
CA TYR A 243 5.83 -5.83 17.79
C TYR A 243 6.73 -4.65 17.46
N VAL A 244 7.74 -4.40 18.27
CA VAL A 244 8.76 -3.37 18.06
C VAL A 244 10.12 -4.03 18.01
N PHE A 245 10.85 -3.81 16.92
CA PHE A 245 12.25 -4.17 16.80
C PHE A 245 13.08 -2.88 16.73
N ASN A 246 13.80 -2.60 17.80
CA ASN A 246 14.54 -1.36 18.01
C ASN A 246 16.00 -1.63 18.41
N PRO A 247 16.82 -2.17 17.48
CA PRO A 247 18.22 -2.47 17.77
C PRO A 247 19.05 -1.23 18.13
N ASN A 248 18.62 -0.02 17.79
CA ASN A 248 19.30 1.23 18.15
C ASN A 248 18.90 1.80 19.51
N GLY A 249 17.90 1.23 20.20
CA GLY A 249 17.40 1.80 21.46
C GLY A 249 16.78 3.20 21.30
N LEU A 250 16.22 3.53 20.13
CA LEU A 250 15.60 4.83 19.87
C LEU A 250 14.47 5.12 20.85
N ALA A 251 14.39 6.38 21.30
CA ALA A 251 13.34 6.89 22.20
C ALA A 251 13.16 6.10 23.52
N LYS A 252 14.19 5.37 23.98
CA LYS A 252 14.12 4.49 25.17
C LYS A 252 13.01 3.43 25.08
N LEU A 253 12.61 3.06 23.87
CA LEU A 253 11.68 1.96 23.64
C LEU A 253 12.46 0.65 23.59
N GLU A 254 12.07 -0.32 24.41
CA GLU A 254 12.65 -1.66 24.35
C GLU A 254 12.11 -2.43 23.14
N SER A 255 12.94 -3.34 22.62
CA SER A 255 12.48 -4.27 21.59
C SER A 255 11.58 -5.32 22.23
N THR A 256 10.40 -5.53 21.67
CA THR A 256 9.46 -6.57 22.14
C THR A 256 9.76 -7.94 21.54
N LEU A 257 10.69 -8.02 20.57
CA LEU A 257 11.09 -9.25 19.91
C LEU A 257 12.61 -9.27 19.74
N THR A 258 13.17 -10.48 19.68
CA THR A 258 14.56 -10.67 19.29
C THR A 258 14.66 -11.37 17.93
N PHE A 259 15.78 -11.19 17.24
CA PHE A 259 16.03 -11.81 15.95
C PHE A 259 17.44 -12.39 15.92
N ASP A 260 17.55 -13.70 16.17
CA ASP A 260 18.81 -14.43 16.07
C ASP A 260 19.19 -14.65 14.59
N PRO A 261 20.28 -14.05 14.08
CA PRO A 261 20.71 -14.26 12.69
C PRO A 261 21.12 -15.70 12.39
N LEU A 262 21.52 -16.49 13.40
CA LEU A 262 21.89 -17.90 13.23
C LEU A 262 20.66 -18.84 13.20
N ALA A 263 19.49 -18.38 13.63
CA ALA A 263 18.29 -19.21 13.65
C ALA A 263 17.93 -19.70 12.24
N GLY A 264 17.84 -21.02 12.08
CA GLY A 264 17.52 -21.69 10.82
C GLY A 264 18.70 -21.83 9.86
N CYS A 265 19.88 -21.27 10.17
CA CYS A 265 21.08 -21.38 9.34
C CYS A 265 21.67 -22.80 9.32
N GLU A 266 21.10 -23.76 10.03
CA GLU A 266 21.36 -25.19 9.86
C GLU A 266 20.90 -25.68 8.47
N ALA A 267 19.94 -24.99 7.85
CA ALA A 267 19.57 -25.20 6.46
C ALA A 267 20.50 -24.41 5.54
N PRO A 268 21.20 -25.06 4.57
CA PRO A 268 22.15 -24.39 3.68
C PRO A 268 21.57 -23.15 2.96
N ALA A 269 20.33 -23.23 2.46
CA ALA A 269 19.68 -22.12 1.77
C ALA A 269 19.43 -20.92 2.70
N VAL A 270 19.07 -21.16 3.96
CA VAL A 270 18.83 -20.08 4.92
C VAL A 270 20.13 -19.35 5.23
N ALA A 271 21.24 -20.07 5.43
CA ALA A 271 22.55 -19.47 5.66
C ALA A 271 23.01 -18.59 4.47
N MET A 272 22.79 -19.04 3.24
CA MET A 272 23.11 -18.28 2.02
C MET A 272 22.32 -16.96 1.97
N TYR A 273 20.99 -17.04 1.98
CA TYR A 273 20.17 -15.83 1.89
C TYR A 273 20.31 -14.91 3.11
N ARG A 274 20.57 -15.46 4.31
CA ARG A 274 20.85 -14.67 5.52
C ARG A 274 22.14 -13.87 5.38
N ALA A 275 23.21 -14.49 4.86
CA ALA A 275 24.46 -13.80 4.60
C ALA A 275 24.28 -12.70 3.55
N GLU A 276 23.57 -12.99 2.46
CA GLU A 276 23.25 -12.00 1.42
C GLU A 276 22.52 -10.79 1.98
N ASP A 277 21.48 -11.00 2.81
CA ASP A 277 20.72 -9.89 3.40
C ASP A 277 21.56 -9.03 4.36
N LEU A 278 22.43 -9.66 5.17
CA LEU A 278 23.32 -8.95 6.09
C LEU A 278 24.34 -8.10 5.31
N ILE A 279 24.97 -8.68 4.29
CA ILE A 279 25.95 -8.01 3.44
C ILE A 279 25.31 -6.84 2.69
N GLU A 280 24.13 -7.04 2.09
CA GLU A 280 23.40 -5.98 1.41
C GLU A 280 23.01 -4.86 2.38
N GLY A 281 22.54 -5.20 3.58
CA GLY A 281 22.22 -4.25 4.64
C GLY A 281 23.42 -3.42 5.12
N GLY A 282 24.63 -3.99 5.11
CA GLY A 282 25.87 -3.31 5.51
C GLY A 282 26.53 -2.51 4.40
N SER A 283 26.12 -2.73 3.15
CA SER A 283 26.68 -2.06 1.98
C SER A 283 26.12 -0.63 1.84
N PRO A 284 26.95 0.39 1.54
CA PRO A 284 26.51 1.79 1.42
C PRO A 284 25.68 2.14 0.16
N GLY A 285 25.10 1.16 -0.56
CA GLY A 285 24.33 1.38 -1.78
C GLY A 285 25.20 1.40 -3.05
N ASP A 286 24.57 1.06 -4.17
CA ASP A 286 25.26 0.67 -5.41
C ASP A 286 24.89 1.57 -6.58
N GLY A 287 25.82 2.47 -6.93
CA GLY A 287 25.82 3.23 -8.17
C GLY A 287 26.77 2.62 -9.19
N GLY A 288 26.62 1.33 -9.53
CA GLY A 288 27.04 0.82 -10.85
C GLY A 288 28.48 0.34 -11.05
N ASP A 289 29.18 -0.20 -10.04
CA ASP A 289 30.50 -0.81 -10.26
C ASP A 289 30.44 -2.35 -10.25
N GLY A 290 30.92 -2.98 -11.33
CA GLY A 290 30.98 -4.44 -11.45
C GLY A 290 31.90 -5.08 -10.42
N ASP A 291 32.97 -4.39 -10.05
CA ASP A 291 33.95 -4.85 -9.07
C ASP A 291 33.32 -4.93 -7.67
N ARG A 292 32.50 -3.94 -7.28
CA ARG A 292 31.82 -3.97 -5.98
C ARG A 292 30.85 -5.15 -5.88
N LYS A 293 30.06 -5.42 -6.91
CA LYS A 293 29.14 -6.58 -6.93
C LYS A 293 29.88 -7.90 -6.78
N PHE A 294 31.04 -8.02 -7.43
CA PHE A 294 31.91 -9.17 -7.27
C PHE A 294 32.34 -9.35 -5.80
N TRP A 295 32.78 -8.29 -5.13
CA TRP A 295 33.17 -8.35 -3.72
C TRP A 295 32.01 -8.67 -2.78
N LEU A 296 30.82 -8.10 -3.01
CA LEU A 296 29.61 -8.42 -2.24
C LEU A 296 29.24 -9.90 -2.35
N LEU A 297 29.34 -10.49 -3.55
CA LEU A 297 29.08 -11.91 -3.76
C LEU A 297 30.10 -12.80 -3.02
N GLN A 298 31.39 -12.48 -3.11
CA GLN A 298 32.44 -13.22 -2.39
C GLN A 298 32.28 -13.12 -0.87
N ALA A 299 31.91 -11.94 -0.36
CA ALA A 299 31.64 -11.71 1.05
C ALA A 299 30.41 -12.48 1.54
N ALA A 300 29.32 -12.48 0.78
CA ALA A 300 28.12 -13.25 1.10
C ALA A 300 28.41 -14.76 1.11
N GLN A 301 29.19 -15.27 0.15
CA GLN A 301 29.63 -16.67 0.13
C GLN A 301 30.43 -17.02 1.38
N ALA A 302 31.50 -16.28 1.68
CA ALA A 302 32.33 -16.53 2.86
C ALA A 302 31.51 -16.44 4.16
N LEU A 303 30.70 -15.38 4.34
CA LEU A 303 29.85 -15.22 5.52
C LEU A 303 28.82 -16.35 5.65
N SER A 304 28.23 -16.82 4.54
CA SER A 304 27.27 -17.94 4.58
C SER A 304 27.89 -19.22 5.13
N THR A 305 29.17 -19.49 4.80
CA THR A 305 29.87 -20.67 5.31
C THR A 305 30.10 -20.59 6.82
N MET A 306 30.43 -19.41 7.33
CA MET A 306 30.65 -19.17 8.76
C MET A 306 29.33 -19.22 9.54
N LEU A 307 28.26 -18.60 9.04
CA LEU A 307 26.92 -18.68 9.65
C LEU A 307 26.42 -20.14 9.71
N HIS A 308 26.57 -20.89 8.62
CA HIS A 308 26.16 -22.29 8.56
C HIS A 308 26.98 -23.17 9.51
N ALA A 309 28.30 -22.96 9.56
CA ALA A 309 29.19 -23.67 10.47
C ALA A 309 28.83 -23.41 11.94
N ALA A 310 28.60 -22.16 12.33
CA ALA A 310 28.20 -21.78 13.68
C ALA A 310 26.86 -22.41 14.07
N ALA A 311 25.86 -22.36 13.18
CA ALA A 311 24.55 -22.97 13.42
C ALA A 311 24.64 -24.49 13.60
N LEU A 312 25.43 -25.19 12.76
CA LEU A 312 25.67 -26.64 12.91
C LEU A 312 26.46 -26.99 14.18
N GLY A 313 27.41 -26.15 14.56
CA GLY A 313 28.14 -26.29 15.82
C GLY A 313 27.21 -26.17 17.02
N ARG A 314 26.32 -25.17 17.00
CA ARG A 314 25.30 -24.94 18.03
C ARG A 314 24.30 -26.07 18.12
N ALA A 315 23.79 -26.55 16.99
CA ALA A 315 22.86 -27.68 16.93
C ALA A 315 23.47 -28.98 17.50
N ALA A 316 24.81 -29.09 17.49
CA ALA A 316 25.54 -30.23 18.06
C ALA A 316 26.00 -30.03 19.52
N GLY A 317 25.47 -29.01 20.21
CA GLY A 317 25.74 -28.74 21.62
C GLY A 317 26.94 -27.82 21.90
N GLY A 318 27.52 -27.20 20.88
CA GLY A 318 28.55 -26.18 21.08
C GLY A 318 27.98 -24.79 21.42
N GLU A 319 28.75 -23.96 22.11
CA GLU A 319 28.38 -22.58 22.45
C GLU A 319 28.82 -21.59 21.35
N TYR A 320 28.30 -21.78 20.13
CA TYR A 320 28.63 -20.89 19.00
C TYR A 320 27.57 -19.80 18.81
N GLY A 321 28.02 -18.56 18.63
CA GLY A 321 27.20 -17.37 18.41
C GLY A 321 27.73 -16.46 17.29
N MET A 322 27.10 -15.30 17.14
CA MET A 322 27.53 -14.29 16.15
C MET A 322 28.90 -13.67 16.47
N SER A 323 29.33 -13.70 17.74
CA SER A 323 30.69 -13.34 18.15
C SER A 323 31.73 -14.26 17.52
N ASP A 324 31.50 -15.57 17.48
CA ASP A 324 32.44 -16.50 16.84
C ASP A 324 32.51 -16.24 15.33
N VAL A 325 31.36 -16.02 14.69
CA VAL A 325 31.29 -15.68 13.25
C VAL A 325 32.05 -14.40 12.95
N HIS A 326 31.95 -13.40 13.82
CA HIS A 326 32.74 -12.16 13.71
C HIS A 326 34.23 -12.45 13.76
N ASP A 327 34.67 -13.20 14.77
CA ASP A 327 36.08 -13.44 15.02
C ASP A 327 36.70 -14.29 13.91
N TRP A 328 35.96 -15.28 13.39
CA TRP A 328 36.37 -16.06 12.23
C TRP A 328 36.53 -15.21 10.95
N ALA A 329 35.68 -14.20 10.77
CA ALA A 329 35.75 -13.30 9.62
C ALA A 329 36.86 -12.23 9.79
N ALA A 330 37.04 -11.72 11.00
CA ALA A 330 38.00 -10.67 11.34
C ALA A 330 39.44 -11.18 11.41
N GLN A 331 39.64 -12.41 11.88
CA GLN A 331 40.95 -13.03 12.08
C GLN A 331 41.02 -14.41 11.40
N PRO A 332 41.00 -14.45 10.06
CA PRO A 332 41.11 -15.71 9.33
C PRO A 332 42.48 -16.37 9.59
N SER A 333 42.46 -17.64 10.00
CA SER A 333 43.67 -18.42 10.30
C SER A 333 43.50 -19.88 9.87
N LYS A 334 44.60 -20.65 9.86
CA LYS A 334 44.56 -22.10 9.57
C LYS A 334 43.71 -22.87 10.58
N ASP A 335 43.74 -22.47 11.85
CA ASP A 335 42.97 -23.13 12.91
C ASP A 335 41.47 -22.85 12.76
N VAL A 336 41.11 -21.60 12.44
CA VAL A 336 39.73 -21.20 12.13
C VAL A 336 39.23 -21.97 10.90
N LYS A 337 40.04 -22.06 9.84
CA LYS A 337 39.71 -22.85 8.65
C LYS A 337 39.39 -24.30 8.99
N GLU A 338 40.25 -24.94 9.79
CA GLU A 338 40.06 -26.34 10.18
C GLU A 338 38.78 -26.51 11.01
N LEU A 339 38.54 -25.61 11.96
CA LEU A 339 37.33 -25.59 12.78
C LEU A 339 36.06 -25.44 11.93
N VAL A 340 35.98 -24.39 11.10
CA VAL A 340 34.82 -24.13 10.23
C VAL A 340 34.58 -25.31 9.30
N THR A 341 35.64 -25.84 8.66
CA THR A 341 35.54 -27.00 7.78
C THR A 341 35.03 -28.24 8.53
N ARG A 342 35.51 -28.49 9.76
CA ARG A 342 35.07 -29.62 10.59
C ARG A 342 33.58 -29.53 10.92
N LEU A 343 33.09 -28.34 11.27
CA LEU A 343 31.67 -28.10 11.54
C LEU A 343 30.81 -28.31 10.27
N LEU A 344 31.28 -27.81 9.12
CA LEU A 344 30.59 -27.93 7.84
C LEU A 344 30.47 -29.37 7.32
N ARG A 345 31.32 -30.31 7.77
CA ARG A 345 31.18 -31.74 7.41
C ARG A 345 29.87 -32.36 7.89
N ARG A 346 29.18 -31.74 8.85
CA ARG A 346 27.84 -32.15 9.33
C ARG A 346 26.71 -31.68 8.42
N SER A 347 27.00 -30.80 7.45
CA SER A 347 26.00 -30.25 6.52
C SER A 347 25.53 -31.29 5.50
N PRO A 348 24.23 -31.28 5.12
CA PRO A 348 23.75 -31.97 3.93
C PRO A 348 24.46 -31.52 2.63
N ALA A 349 24.99 -30.29 2.61
CA ALA A 349 25.71 -29.70 1.49
C ALA A 349 27.22 -29.58 1.75
N ALA A 350 27.78 -30.45 2.60
CA ALA A 350 29.15 -30.38 3.12
C ALA A 350 30.21 -30.13 2.03
N LYS A 351 30.13 -30.83 0.89
CA LYS A 351 31.11 -30.69 -0.21
C LYS A 351 31.18 -29.25 -0.75
N ALA A 352 30.02 -28.64 -1.02
CA ALA A 352 29.95 -27.31 -1.60
C ALA A 352 30.38 -26.23 -0.59
N PHE A 353 29.87 -26.29 0.63
CA PHE A 353 30.21 -25.32 1.68
C PHE A 353 31.66 -25.42 2.14
N THR A 354 32.20 -26.64 2.24
CA THR A 354 33.62 -26.83 2.55
C THR A 354 34.51 -26.24 1.46
N ALA A 355 34.18 -26.46 0.18
CA ALA A 355 34.94 -25.89 -0.93
C ALA A 355 34.92 -24.35 -0.90
N GLN A 356 33.77 -23.74 -0.61
CA GLN A 356 33.64 -22.28 -0.48
C GLN A 356 34.42 -21.73 0.73
N ALA A 357 34.36 -22.41 1.88
CA ALA A 357 35.13 -22.02 3.05
C ALA A 357 36.64 -22.08 2.75
N VAL A 358 37.10 -23.19 2.15
CA VAL A 358 38.50 -23.36 1.72
C VAL A 358 38.92 -22.26 0.73
N GLN A 359 38.07 -21.90 -0.23
CA GLN A 359 38.34 -20.82 -1.18
C GLN A 359 38.59 -19.46 -0.51
N PHE A 360 37.90 -19.16 0.60
CA PHE A 360 38.12 -17.94 1.37
C PHE A 360 39.39 -18.03 2.23
N PHE A 361 39.58 -19.14 2.97
CA PHE A 361 40.69 -19.28 3.91
C PHE A 361 42.05 -19.54 3.25
N ASP A 362 42.10 -20.19 2.09
CA ASP A 362 43.34 -20.43 1.32
C ASP A 362 43.63 -19.34 0.27
N ASN A 363 42.81 -18.29 0.22
CA ASN A 363 43.07 -17.17 -0.68
C ASN A 363 44.32 -16.40 -0.24
N ASN A 364 44.88 -15.60 -1.16
CA ASN A 364 45.98 -14.71 -0.79
C ASN A 364 45.51 -13.64 0.21
N GLU A 365 46.44 -13.16 1.05
CA GLU A 365 46.15 -12.22 2.14
C GLU A 365 45.43 -10.95 1.68
N ARG A 366 45.75 -10.44 0.48
CA ARG A 366 45.13 -9.24 -0.09
C ARG A 366 43.66 -9.46 -0.43
N THR A 367 43.33 -10.56 -1.10
CA THR A 367 41.96 -10.92 -1.47
C THR A 367 41.14 -11.23 -0.22
N GLN A 368 41.71 -12.00 0.72
CA GLN A 368 41.08 -12.30 2.00
C GLN A 368 40.78 -11.01 2.78
N SER A 369 41.73 -10.09 2.88
CA SER A 369 41.53 -8.78 3.50
C SER A 369 40.44 -7.95 2.80
N SER A 370 40.34 -8.03 1.47
CA SER A 370 39.29 -7.33 0.69
C SER A 370 37.90 -7.90 0.97
N ILE A 371 37.78 -9.23 1.07
CA ILE A 371 36.53 -9.91 1.44
C ILE A 371 36.17 -9.58 2.90
N THR A 372 37.10 -9.68 3.84
CA THR A 372 36.89 -9.32 5.26
C THR A 372 36.43 -7.87 5.41
N THR A 373 37.06 -6.92 4.71
CA THR A 373 36.66 -5.50 4.71
C THR A 373 35.23 -5.29 4.20
N THR A 374 34.73 -6.20 3.36
CA THR A 374 33.34 -6.18 2.87
C THR A 374 32.37 -6.83 3.87
N ILE A 375 32.80 -7.85 4.62
CA ILE A 375 31.99 -8.54 5.65
C ILE A 375 31.79 -7.68 6.90
N LEU A 376 32.85 -7.07 7.44
CA LEU A 376 32.82 -6.42 8.75
C LEU A 376 31.75 -5.31 8.89
N PRO A 377 31.47 -4.46 7.87
CA PRO A 377 30.38 -3.50 7.93
C PRO A 377 29.00 -4.12 8.18
N ALA A 378 28.75 -5.34 7.66
CA ALA A 378 27.50 -6.07 7.87
C ALA A 378 27.33 -6.60 9.30
N LEU A 379 28.43 -6.70 10.03
CA LEU A 379 28.47 -7.20 11.40
C LEU A 379 28.66 -6.07 12.44
N ARG A 380 28.80 -4.82 12.00
CA ARG A 380 29.14 -3.66 12.85
C ARG A 380 28.12 -3.40 13.98
N TRP A 381 26.88 -3.85 13.82
CA TRP A 381 25.83 -3.76 14.83
C TRP A 381 26.19 -4.48 16.13
N MET A 382 27.08 -5.49 16.11
CA MET A 382 27.46 -6.22 17.33
C MET A 382 28.21 -5.38 18.36
N ILE A 383 28.79 -4.25 17.93
CA ILE A 383 29.46 -3.31 18.82
C ILE A 383 28.44 -2.59 19.73
N SER A 384 27.19 -2.47 19.28
CA SER A 384 26.11 -1.88 20.08
C SER A 384 25.48 -2.92 21.00
N GLU A 385 25.47 -2.63 22.30
CA GLU A 385 24.85 -3.49 23.31
C GLU A 385 23.35 -3.72 23.04
N THR A 386 22.63 -2.67 22.64
CA THR A 386 21.19 -2.77 22.34
C THR A 386 20.92 -3.64 21.12
N ALA A 387 21.75 -3.52 20.08
CA ALA A 387 21.58 -4.29 18.86
C ALA A 387 21.99 -5.75 19.08
N SER A 388 23.07 -5.99 19.82
CA SER A 388 23.49 -7.32 20.23
C SER A 388 22.42 -8.00 21.07
N ALA A 389 21.82 -7.32 22.04
CA ALA A 389 20.70 -7.84 22.83
C ALA A 389 19.46 -8.17 21.97
N ALA A 390 19.11 -7.29 21.03
CA ALA A 390 18.02 -7.53 20.09
C ALA A 390 18.29 -8.70 19.12
N ALA A 391 19.55 -9.09 18.94
CA ALA A 391 19.97 -10.19 18.07
C ALA A 391 20.21 -11.52 18.80
N ARG A 392 19.88 -11.64 20.09
CA ARG A 392 20.07 -12.87 20.86
C ARG A 392 18.99 -13.91 20.56
N PRO A 393 19.30 -15.22 20.73
CA PRO A 393 18.28 -16.25 20.81
C PRO A 393 17.23 -15.88 21.86
N GLY A 394 15.95 -15.96 21.49
CA GLY A 394 14.85 -15.50 22.33
C GLY A 394 13.51 -15.61 21.62
N GLU A 395 12.58 -14.70 21.95
CA GLU A 395 11.27 -14.62 21.31
C GLU A 395 11.40 -14.11 19.86
N SER A 396 11.70 -15.04 18.95
CA SER A 396 11.67 -14.79 17.51
C SER A 396 10.24 -14.70 16.99
N ILE A 397 10.05 -13.90 15.94
CA ILE A 397 8.75 -13.77 15.29
C ILE A 397 8.34 -15.07 14.58
N ASP A 398 7.20 -15.64 14.96
CA ASP A 398 6.50 -16.65 14.17
C ASP A 398 5.73 -15.93 13.05
N VAL A 399 6.22 -16.08 11.81
CA VAL A 399 5.66 -15.37 10.65
C VAL A 399 4.24 -15.85 10.33
N ALA A 400 3.93 -17.14 10.49
CA ALA A 400 2.60 -17.65 10.20
C ALA A 400 1.58 -17.08 11.19
N LYS A 401 1.91 -17.11 12.49
CA LYS A 401 1.09 -16.51 13.54
C LYS A 401 0.95 -14.99 13.35
N PHE A 402 2.06 -14.30 13.03
CA PHE A 402 2.05 -12.86 12.76
C PHE A 402 1.10 -12.48 11.61
N LEU A 403 1.07 -13.27 10.54
CA LEU A 403 0.18 -13.06 9.40
C LEU A 403 -1.28 -13.32 9.76
N ASP A 404 -1.57 -14.41 10.47
CA ASP A 404 -2.94 -14.82 10.86
C ASP A 404 -3.56 -13.85 11.87
N GLU A 405 -2.81 -13.47 12.90
CA GLU A 405 -3.25 -12.54 13.94
C GLU A 405 -3.23 -11.07 13.48
N LYS A 406 -2.88 -10.79 12.22
CA LYS A 406 -2.79 -9.42 11.65
C LYS A 406 -1.86 -8.53 12.47
N GLY A 407 -0.71 -9.07 12.85
CA GLY A 407 0.28 -8.37 13.66
C GLY A 407 0.82 -7.11 12.98
N THR A 408 1.37 -6.19 13.78
CA THR A 408 2.02 -4.96 13.30
C THR A 408 3.44 -4.92 13.82
N LEU A 409 4.43 -4.95 12.92
CA LEU A 409 5.85 -4.90 13.23
C LEU A 409 6.43 -3.53 12.88
N TYR A 410 6.90 -2.81 13.90
CA TYR A 410 7.64 -1.57 13.77
C TYR A 410 9.14 -1.85 13.80
N LEU A 411 9.82 -1.55 12.70
CA LEU A 411 11.25 -1.66 12.53
C LEU A 411 11.88 -0.27 12.68
N LEU A 412 12.56 -0.05 13.80
CA LEU A 412 13.20 1.22 14.09
C LEU A 412 14.70 1.14 13.75
N GLY A 413 15.16 2.02 12.88
CA GLY A 413 16.58 2.14 12.52
C GLY A 413 17.07 3.57 12.67
N ALA A 414 18.34 3.75 13.04
CA ALA A 414 18.94 5.08 13.12
C ALA A 414 19.51 5.55 11.77
N GLU A 415 19.81 6.85 11.68
CA GLU A 415 20.33 7.47 10.46
C GLU A 415 21.75 7.02 10.08
N ASP A 416 22.51 6.45 11.03
CA ASP A 416 23.89 6.00 10.85
C ASP A 416 24.01 4.62 10.17
N ALA A 417 22.86 4.00 9.84
CA ALA A 417 22.72 2.70 9.18
C ALA A 417 23.45 1.53 9.86
N SER A 418 23.91 1.69 11.10
CA SER A 418 24.73 0.69 11.80
C SER A 418 24.00 -0.63 12.04
N THR A 419 22.67 -0.58 12.17
CA THR A 419 21.77 -1.72 12.41
C THR A 419 20.98 -2.14 11.17
N ALA A 420 21.17 -1.45 10.04
CA ALA A 420 20.51 -1.77 8.78
C ALA A 420 20.70 -3.25 8.36
N PRO A 421 21.87 -3.92 8.57
CA PRO A 421 22.00 -5.36 8.34
C PRO A 421 20.96 -6.21 9.05
N LEU A 422 20.73 -5.98 10.35
CA LEU A 422 19.76 -6.73 11.14
C LEU A 422 18.33 -6.48 10.67
N VAL A 423 17.98 -5.21 10.45
CA VAL A 423 16.64 -4.83 10.01
C VAL A 423 16.32 -5.39 8.63
N THR A 424 17.29 -5.36 7.71
CA THR A 424 17.18 -5.99 6.39
C THR A 424 17.03 -7.49 6.48
N ALA A 425 17.87 -8.18 7.26
CA ALA A 425 17.80 -9.62 7.43
C ALA A 425 16.46 -10.10 8.05
N LEU A 426 15.94 -9.38 9.04
CA LEU A 426 14.62 -9.68 9.63
C LEU A 426 13.49 -9.45 8.61
N THR A 427 13.52 -8.31 7.90
CA THR A 427 12.50 -7.99 6.89
C THR A 427 12.50 -8.99 5.74
N ALA A 428 13.68 -9.37 5.26
CA ALA A 428 13.86 -10.37 4.21
C ALA A 428 13.43 -11.77 4.65
N HIS A 429 13.66 -12.14 5.91
CA HIS A 429 13.13 -13.39 6.48
C HIS A 429 11.61 -13.43 6.45
N ILE A 430 10.95 -12.39 6.99
CA ILE A 430 9.48 -12.32 7.01
C ILE A 430 8.93 -12.30 5.59
N ALA A 431 9.55 -11.55 4.68
CA ALA A 431 9.14 -11.49 3.28
C ALA A 431 9.31 -12.82 2.53
N ARG A 432 10.39 -13.58 2.77
CA ARG A 432 10.59 -14.92 2.19
C ARG A 432 9.54 -15.90 2.72
N GLU A 433 9.31 -15.88 4.02
CA GLU A 433 8.36 -16.80 4.64
C GLU A 433 6.90 -16.47 4.28
N ALA A 434 6.55 -15.19 4.20
CA ALA A 434 5.26 -14.75 3.68
C ALA A 434 5.06 -15.19 2.22
N ARG A 435 6.11 -15.18 1.38
CA ARG A 435 6.05 -15.69 0.00
C ARG A 435 5.85 -17.21 -0.05
N ARG A 436 6.48 -17.96 0.84
CA ARG A 436 6.29 -19.42 1.00
C ARG A 436 4.84 -19.73 1.37
N ILE A 437 4.34 -19.09 2.43
CA ILE A 437 2.95 -19.24 2.90
C ILE A 437 1.96 -18.87 1.79
N ALA A 438 2.19 -17.76 1.08
CA ALA A 438 1.34 -17.36 -0.05
C ALA A 438 1.26 -18.44 -1.14
N SER A 439 2.37 -19.12 -1.45
CA SER A 439 2.41 -20.16 -2.48
C SER A 439 1.65 -21.44 -2.10
N GLU A 440 1.45 -21.67 -0.81
CA GLU A 440 0.69 -22.80 -0.27
C GLU A 440 -0.82 -22.51 -0.20
N GLN A 441 -1.22 -21.24 -0.35
CA GLN A 441 -2.63 -20.86 -0.39
C GLN A 441 -3.27 -21.27 -1.73
N PRO A 442 -4.58 -21.61 -1.77
CA PRO A 442 -5.27 -22.07 -2.99
C PRO A 442 -5.23 -21.09 -4.18
N SER A 443 -4.93 -19.82 -3.92
CA SER A 443 -4.85 -18.75 -4.92
C SER A 443 -3.43 -18.27 -5.20
N GLY A 444 -2.42 -18.85 -4.54
CA GLY A 444 -1.04 -18.35 -4.58
C GLY A 444 -0.87 -16.97 -3.92
N ARG A 445 -1.84 -16.53 -3.11
CA ARG A 445 -1.94 -15.17 -2.55
C ARG A 445 -2.27 -15.21 -1.06
N LEU A 446 -1.70 -14.26 -0.32
CA LEU A 446 -2.09 -13.99 1.06
C LEU A 446 -3.50 -13.39 1.12
N ASP A 447 -4.31 -13.90 2.05
CA ASP A 447 -5.65 -13.40 2.29
C ASP A 447 -5.99 -13.48 3.79
N PRO A 448 -5.82 -12.39 4.58
CA PRO A 448 -5.58 -11.01 4.17
C PRO A 448 -4.14 -10.69 3.71
N SER A 449 -3.94 -9.55 3.03
CA SER A 449 -2.63 -9.13 2.50
C SER A 449 -1.65 -8.69 3.58
N LEU A 450 -0.36 -8.94 3.35
CA LEU A 450 0.74 -8.30 4.10
C LEU A 450 1.01 -6.91 3.53
N THR A 451 1.02 -5.87 4.36
CA THR A 451 1.32 -4.50 3.94
C THR A 451 2.67 -4.04 4.46
N MET A 452 3.57 -3.67 3.56
CA MET A 452 4.89 -3.11 3.85
C MET A 452 4.86 -1.59 3.67
N VAL A 453 5.07 -0.85 4.75
CA VAL A 453 5.15 0.62 4.76
C VAL A 453 6.58 1.03 5.03
N LEU A 454 7.32 1.27 3.96
CA LEU A 454 8.76 1.46 4.02
C LEU A 454 9.10 2.95 3.98
N ASP A 455 9.10 3.60 5.15
CA ASP A 455 9.64 4.95 5.31
C ASP A 455 11.17 4.88 5.37
N GLU A 456 11.86 5.77 4.65
CA GLU A 456 13.32 5.79 4.51
C GLU A 456 13.92 4.41 4.18
N ALA A 457 13.25 3.65 3.30
CA ALA A 457 13.64 2.28 2.91
C ALA A 457 15.10 2.18 2.45
N ALA A 458 15.56 3.20 1.71
CA ALA A 458 16.94 3.26 1.20
C ALA A 458 18.01 3.35 2.30
N LEU A 459 17.62 3.76 3.51
CA LEU A 459 18.52 3.97 4.65
C LEU A 459 18.36 2.87 5.72
N ILE A 460 17.13 2.56 6.10
CA ILE A 460 16.82 1.68 7.25
C ILE A 460 16.86 0.20 6.87
N CYS A 461 16.30 -0.14 5.71
CA CYS A 461 16.05 -1.52 5.32
C CYS A 461 16.26 -1.66 3.81
N PRO A 462 17.52 -1.62 3.36
CA PRO A 462 17.83 -1.81 1.95
C PRO A 462 17.64 -3.27 1.53
N ILE A 463 16.39 -3.62 1.30
CA ILE A 463 15.96 -4.83 0.61
C ILE A 463 16.16 -4.68 -0.91
N PRO A 464 16.17 -5.79 -1.69
CA PRO A 464 16.18 -5.74 -3.15
C PRO A 464 14.81 -5.27 -3.68
N LEU A 465 14.51 -4.00 -3.44
CA LEU A 465 13.26 -3.32 -3.76
C LEU A 465 12.91 -3.36 -5.25
N PRO A 466 13.87 -3.22 -6.20
CA PRO A 466 13.56 -3.37 -7.63
C PRO A 466 12.93 -4.73 -7.99
N GLU A 467 13.38 -5.82 -7.37
CA GLU A 467 12.87 -7.18 -7.58
C GLU A 467 11.57 -7.40 -6.83
N TRP A 468 11.46 -6.89 -5.61
CA TRP A 468 10.27 -7.09 -4.80
C TRP A 468 9.07 -6.34 -5.37
N THR A 469 9.29 -5.14 -5.91
CA THR A 469 8.21 -4.35 -6.52
C THR A 469 7.60 -4.98 -7.78
N SER A 470 8.28 -5.93 -8.43
CA SER A 470 7.73 -6.67 -9.58
C SER A 470 7.01 -7.97 -9.19
N ASP A 471 7.48 -8.70 -8.17
CA ASP A 471 6.90 -10.01 -7.78
C ASP A 471 5.81 -9.92 -6.70
N MET A 472 5.98 -9.03 -5.72
CA MET A 472 5.19 -9.07 -4.47
C MET A 472 3.69 -8.79 -4.64
N GLY A 473 3.32 -7.95 -5.62
CA GLY A 473 1.92 -7.63 -5.89
C GLY A 473 1.09 -8.87 -6.29
N GLY A 474 1.71 -9.83 -6.99
CA GLY A 474 1.06 -11.08 -7.39
C GLY A 474 0.71 -12.00 -6.23
N ARG A 475 1.31 -11.79 -5.05
CA ARG A 475 1.16 -12.62 -3.84
C ARG A 475 0.36 -11.92 -2.74
N ASN A 476 -0.24 -10.77 -3.04
CA ASN A 476 -0.90 -9.88 -2.06
C ASN A 476 0.06 -9.39 -0.95
N ILE A 477 1.29 -9.03 -1.33
CA ILE A 477 2.21 -8.28 -0.48
C ILE A 477 2.27 -6.84 -1.02
N THR A 478 1.59 -5.92 -0.34
CA THR A 478 1.49 -4.51 -0.75
C THR A 478 2.74 -3.75 -0.32
N ILE A 479 3.32 -2.92 -1.19
CA ILE A 479 4.48 -2.09 -0.83
C ILE A 479 4.15 -0.60 -1.00
N HIS A 480 4.28 0.15 0.09
CA HIS A 480 4.23 1.61 0.13
C HIS A 480 5.63 2.15 0.42
N ILE A 481 6.21 2.86 -0.54
CA ILE A 481 7.57 3.37 -0.46
C ILE A 481 7.52 4.89 -0.29
N ALA A 482 8.32 5.42 0.64
CA ALA A 482 8.61 6.85 0.70
C ALA A 482 10.09 7.12 0.46
N ALA A 483 10.35 8.06 -0.45
CA ALA A 483 11.68 8.55 -0.77
C ALA A 483 11.68 10.08 -0.78
N GLN A 484 12.84 10.69 -0.57
CA GLN A 484 13.02 12.13 -0.61
C GLN A 484 12.97 12.69 -2.03
N GLY A 485 13.56 11.94 -2.97
CA GLY A 485 13.60 12.22 -4.40
C GLY A 485 14.10 11.00 -5.16
N ARG A 486 14.20 11.08 -6.48
CA ARG A 486 14.73 9.97 -7.29
C ARG A 486 16.23 9.81 -7.09
N SER A 487 16.95 10.89 -6.81
CA SER A 487 18.38 10.87 -6.47
C SER A 487 18.71 9.93 -5.30
N GLN A 488 17.85 9.86 -4.29
CA GLN A 488 17.99 8.91 -3.17
C GLN A 488 17.89 7.45 -3.64
N LEU A 489 16.92 7.15 -4.52
CA LEU A 489 16.77 5.81 -5.09
C LEU A 489 17.98 5.45 -5.97
N ARG A 490 18.45 6.39 -6.80
CA ARG A 490 19.62 6.21 -7.68
C ARG A 490 20.89 5.96 -6.87
N LYS A 491 21.08 6.68 -5.76
CA LYS A 491 22.23 6.49 -4.87
C LYS A 491 22.27 5.06 -4.30
N ARG A 492 21.11 4.47 -4.01
CA ARG A 492 21.03 3.14 -3.37
C ARG A 492 21.02 1.98 -4.36
N TRP A 493 20.25 2.06 -5.44
CA TRP A 493 20.03 0.96 -6.38
C TRP A 493 20.49 1.26 -7.82
N GLY A 494 21.20 2.36 -8.02
CA GLY A 494 21.64 2.82 -9.33
C GLY A 494 20.49 3.31 -10.21
N ASP A 495 20.82 3.74 -11.41
CA ASP A 495 19.86 4.30 -12.37
C ASP A 495 18.84 3.26 -12.83
N THR A 496 19.31 2.04 -13.11
CA THR A 496 18.47 0.93 -13.52
C THR A 496 17.50 0.51 -12.40
N GLY A 497 17.99 0.38 -11.16
CA GLY A 497 17.14 -0.02 -10.03
C GLY A 497 16.10 1.06 -9.68
N ALA A 498 16.50 2.33 -9.68
CA ALA A 498 15.57 3.45 -9.50
C ALA A 498 14.50 3.50 -10.61
N GLY A 499 14.90 3.27 -11.86
CA GLY A 499 13.98 3.16 -13.00
C GLY A 499 12.99 2.01 -12.85
N SER A 500 13.46 0.83 -12.42
CA SER A 500 12.60 -0.33 -12.14
C SER A 500 11.57 -0.05 -11.05
N ILE A 501 11.99 0.53 -9.91
CA ILE A 501 11.08 0.91 -8.81
C ILE A 501 10.00 1.88 -9.32
N MET A 502 10.40 2.88 -10.12
CA MET A 502 9.47 3.87 -10.70
C MET A 502 8.46 3.21 -11.64
N ASN A 503 8.90 2.30 -12.51
CA ASN A 503 8.03 1.61 -13.48
C ASN A 503 7.10 0.58 -12.82
N ASN A 504 7.59 -0.12 -11.80
CA ASN A 504 6.83 -1.10 -11.04
C ASN A 504 5.81 -0.45 -10.09
N SER A 505 5.98 0.83 -9.76
CA SER A 505 5.00 1.60 -9.00
C SER A 505 3.76 1.89 -9.84
N ALA A 506 2.60 1.41 -9.40
CA ALA A 506 1.33 1.64 -10.09
C ALA A 506 0.87 3.10 -9.96
N THR A 507 1.17 3.71 -8.81
CA THR A 507 0.87 5.12 -8.51
C THR A 507 2.07 5.81 -7.87
N VAL A 508 2.42 6.98 -8.40
CA VAL A 508 3.44 7.88 -7.86
C VAL A 508 2.75 9.13 -7.32
N LEU A 509 3.01 9.44 -6.05
CA LEU A 509 2.55 10.64 -5.36
C LEU A 509 3.73 11.61 -5.25
N VAL A 510 3.66 12.71 -5.99
CA VAL A 510 4.65 13.79 -5.93
C VAL A 510 4.12 14.87 -5.00
N TYR A 511 4.81 15.07 -3.87
CA TYR A 511 4.54 16.15 -2.93
C TYR A 511 5.27 17.42 -3.36
N GLY A 512 4.81 18.56 -2.85
CA GLY A 512 5.48 19.85 -3.02
C GLY A 512 6.83 19.96 -2.32
N GLY A 513 7.53 21.06 -2.60
CA GLY A 513 8.79 21.40 -1.93
C GLY A 513 10.03 20.68 -2.48
N ALA A 514 9.90 19.90 -3.56
CA ALA A 514 11.06 19.44 -4.32
C ALA A 514 11.76 20.64 -4.97
N ARG A 515 13.09 20.70 -4.82
CA ARG A 515 13.97 21.75 -5.39
C ARG A 515 14.90 21.22 -6.48
N ASP A 516 14.93 19.91 -6.66
CA ASP A 516 15.75 19.25 -7.66
C ASP A 516 15.12 19.44 -9.05
N THR A 517 15.81 20.17 -9.93
CA THR A 517 15.35 20.51 -11.27
C THR A 517 15.18 19.27 -12.14
N ASP A 518 16.03 18.26 -11.99
CA ASP A 518 15.98 17.05 -12.81
C ASP A 518 14.73 16.21 -12.47
N ASP A 519 14.40 16.14 -11.19
CA ASP A 519 13.19 15.49 -10.70
C ASP A 519 11.94 16.24 -11.14
N LEU A 520 11.91 17.57 -11.01
CA LEU A 520 10.79 18.41 -11.45
C LEU A 520 10.53 18.30 -12.96
N ALA A 521 11.58 18.38 -13.78
CA ALA A 521 11.49 18.21 -15.24
C ALA A 521 10.96 16.82 -15.59
N THR A 522 11.42 15.80 -14.87
CA THR A 522 10.93 14.43 -15.07
C THR A 522 9.46 14.28 -14.68
N TYR A 523 9.02 14.85 -13.56
CA TYR A 523 7.62 14.80 -13.12
C TYR A 523 6.69 15.55 -14.07
N SER A 524 7.12 16.71 -14.58
CA SER A 524 6.43 17.47 -15.63
C SER A 524 6.25 16.63 -16.89
N LYS A 525 7.32 15.99 -17.36
CA LYS A 525 7.29 15.10 -18.52
C LYS A 525 6.38 13.88 -18.30
N LEU A 526 6.37 13.31 -17.10
CA LEU A 526 5.50 12.18 -16.74
C LEU A 526 4.02 12.57 -16.64
N ALA A 527 3.72 13.78 -16.17
CA ALA A 527 2.37 14.32 -16.16
C ALA A 527 1.84 14.52 -17.60
N GLY A 528 2.74 14.83 -18.53
CA GLY A 528 2.46 14.96 -19.96
C GLY A 528 2.16 16.39 -20.39
N GLU A 529 1.74 16.53 -21.65
CA GLU A 529 1.44 17.82 -22.29
C GLU A 529 -0.03 17.89 -22.70
N ARG A 530 -0.57 19.12 -22.73
CA ARG A 530 -1.88 19.47 -23.27
C ARG A 530 -1.74 20.48 -24.40
N ASP A 531 -2.68 20.45 -25.33
CA ASP A 531 -2.82 21.49 -26.35
C ASP A 531 -3.66 22.63 -25.77
N GLU A 532 -3.12 23.83 -25.71
CA GLU A 532 -3.81 25.06 -25.31
C GLU A 532 -4.13 25.91 -26.56
N ASP A 533 -5.38 26.36 -26.66
CA ASP A 533 -5.84 27.23 -27.75
C ASP A 533 -5.56 28.69 -27.35
N VAL A 534 -4.49 29.27 -27.89
CA VAL A 534 -4.13 30.67 -27.64
C VAL A 534 -4.85 31.53 -28.67
N ALA A 535 -5.81 32.34 -28.20
CA ALA A 535 -6.46 33.35 -29.01
C ALA A 535 -5.60 34.62 -29.04
N THR A 536 -5.10 34.98 -30.22
CA THR A 536 -4.39 36.24 -30.41
C THR A 536 -5.40 37.28 -30.88
N HIS A 537 -5.51 38.37 -30.12
CA HIS A 537 -6.34 39.51 -30.49
C HIS A 537 -5.45 40.61 -31.09
N ASP A 538 -5.62 40.89 -32.37
CA ASP A 538 -5.01 42.07 -32.98
C ASP A 538 -5.90 43.27 -32.65
N HIS A 539 -5.31 44.34 -32.11
CA HIS A 539 -6.06 45.56 -31.77
C HIS A 539 -6.27 46.46 -33.00
N SER A 540 -5.50 46.26 -34.08
CA SER A 540 -5.52 47.09 -35.29
C SER A 540 -6.44 46.56 -36.37
N SER A 541 -6.67 45.25 -36.41
CA SER A 541 -7.54 44.57 -37.36
C SER A 541 -8.54 43.70 -36.59
N ARG A 542 -9.83 43.73 -36.95
CA ARG A 542 -10.90 42.89 -36.34
C ARG A 542 -10.72 41.37 -36.65
N GLY A 543 -9.50 40.85 -36.63
CA GLY A 543 -9.18 39.46 -36.90
C GLY A 543 -9.02 38.64 -35.61
N TYR A 544 -9.73 37.51 -35.52
CA TYR A 544 -9.51 36.50 -34.49
C TYR A 544 -8.67 35.36 -35.07
N SER A 545 -7.47 35.15 -34.53
CA SER A 545 -6.65 33.98 -34.85
C SER A 545 -6.50 33.09 -33.60
N THR A 546 -6.72 31.79 -33.74
CA THR A 546 -6.51 30.81 -32.68
C THR A 546 -5.41 29.86 -33.09
N THR A 547 -4.31 29.85 -32.33
CA THR A 547 -3.18 28.96 -32.55
C THR A 547 -3.12 27.92 -31.43
N LYS A 548 -2.89 26.66 -31.78
CA LYS A 548 -2.71 25.58 -30.82
C LYS A 548 -1.26 25.53 -30.36
N ARG A 549 -1.01 25.63 -29.05
CA ARG A 549 0.32 25.52 -28.45
C ARG A 549 0.35 24.32 -27.51
N ARG A 550 1.41 23.50 -27.59
CA ARG A 550 1.65 22.46 -26.58
C ARG A 550 2.25 23.07 -25.33
N GLN A 551 1.67 22.73 -24.18
CA GLN A 551 2.12 23.15 -22.87
C GLN A 551 2.12 21.96 -21.91
N ALA A 552 3.08 21.88 -21.00
CA ALA A 552 3.05 20.91 -19.91
C ALA A 552 1.74 21.03 -19.12
N ILE A 553 1.16 19.89 -18.74
CA ILE A 553 -0.07 19.87 -17.92
C ILE A 553 0.18 20.53 -16.56
N LEU A 554 1.37 20.27 -16.00
CA LEU A 554 1.90 20.94 -14.83
C LEU A 554 3.33 21.36 -15.09
N SER A 555 3.62 22.65 -14.92
CA SER A 555 4.98 23.17 -15.02
C SER A 555 5.83 22.75 -13.82
N GLU A 556 7.15 22.80 -13.98
CA GLU A 556 8.11 22.54 -12.90
C GLU A 556 7.87 23.47 -11.70
N ALA A 557 7.55 24.74 -11.97
CA ALA A 557 7.19 25.71 -10.94
C ALA A 557 5.92 25.32 -10.19
N GLN A 558 4.91 24.79 -10.88
CA GLN A 558 3.67 24.32 -10.24
C GLN A 558 3.91 23.10 -9.34
N PHE A 559 4.80 22.17 -9.73
CA PHE A 559 5.21 21.06 -8.87
C PHE A 559 5.95 21.57 -7.61
N ALA A 560 6.85 22.53 -7.77
CA ALA A 560 7.59 23.11 -6.64
C ALA A 560 6.67 23.86 -5.65
N GLN A 561 5.61 24.51 -6.17
CA GLN A 561 4.69 25.38 -5.41
C GLN A 561 3.46 24.68 -4.83
N LEU A 562 3.36 23.35 -4.90
CA LEU A 562 2.23 22.63 -4.30
C LEU A 562 2.10 22.94 -2.80
N GLU A 563 0.87 23.21 -2.35
CA GLU A 563 0.62 23.52 -0.94
C GLU A 563 0.88 22.30 -0.04
N PRO A 564 1.16 22.52 1.27
CA PRO A 564 1.27 21.42 2.23
C PRO A 564 0.04 20.50 2.22
N GLY A 565 0.30 19.20 2.00
CA GLY A 565 -0.74 18.18 1.90
C GLY A 565 -1.44 18.08 0.55
N GLN A 566 -1.10 18.94 -0.43
CA GLN A 566 -1.42 18.69 -1.83
C GLN A 566 -0.39 17.75 -2.45
N VAL A 567 -0.87 16.85 -3.32
CA VAL A 567 -0.04 15.90 -4.05
C VAL A 567 -0.51 15.81 -5.50
N VAL A 568 0.45 15.66 -6.40
CA VAL A 568 0.18 15.25 -7.78
C VAL A 568 0.23 13.73 -7.84
N ILE A 569 -0.84 13.15 -8.36
CA ILE A 569 -1.06 11.72 -8.46
C ILE A 569 -0.86 11.32 -9.91
N ILE A 570 0.19 10.54 -10.17
CA ILE A 570 0.50 9.99 -11.49
C ILE A 570 0.26 8.48 -11.41
N GLY A 571 -0.76 7.97 -12.11
CA GLY A 571 -1.13 6.55 -12.09
C GLY A 571 -1.10 5.90 -13.47
N ARG A 572 -0.86 4.58 -13.56
CA ARG A 572 -0.69 3.83 -14.83
C ARG A 572 -1.80 4.00 -15.88
N SER A 573 -3.02 4.32 -15.45
CA SER A 573 -4.19 4.30 -16.34
C SER A 573 -5.10 5.50 -16.14
N MET A 574 -4.59 6.65 -15.69
CA MET A 574 -5.36 7.88 -15.67
C MET A 574 -4.46 9.08 -15.96
N PRO A 575 -5.01 10.16 -16.54
CA PRO A 575 -4.29 11.44 -16.57
C PRO A 575 -3.91 11.87 -15.14
N PRO A 576 -2.91 12.75 -14.97
CA PRO A 576 -2.52 13.24 -13.66
C PRO A 576 -3.70 13.89 -12.93
N ALA A 577 -3.70 13.79 -11.61
CA ALA A 577 -4.70 14.46 -10.77
C ALA A 577 -4.02 15.15 -9.59
N ILE A 578 -4.50 16.34 -9.24
CA ILE A 578 -4.06 17.05 -8.03
C ILE A 578 -5.06 16.75 -6.92
N GLY A 579 -4.59 16.20 -5.82
CA GLY A 579 -5.41 15.82 -4.68
C GLY A 579 -4.84 16.31 -3.36
N LYS A 580 -5.63 16.17 -2.30
CA LYS A 580 -5.19 16.40 -0.92
C LYS A 580 -5.08 15.07 -0.19
N VAL A 581 -3.95 14.83 0.46
CA VAL A 581 -3.77 13.66 1.32
C VAL A 581 -4.47 13.86 2.66
N GLU A 582 -4.96 12.76 3.23
CA GLU A 582 -5.61 12.77 4.54
C GLU A 582 -4.58 12.36 5.61
N MET A 583 -4.09 13.35 6.36
CA MET A 583 -3.17 13.09 7.46
C MET A 583 -3.87 12.34 8.59
N VAL A 584 -3.17 11.41 9.24
CA VAL A 584 -3.73 10.56 10.31
C VAL A 584 -4.42 11.35 11.42
N TRP A 585 -3.84 12.46 11.89
CA TRP A 585 -4.42 13.31 12.95
C TRP A 585 -5.70 14.06 12.54
N LYS A 586 -5.99 14.15 11.23
CA LYS A 586 -7.25 14.71 10.73
C LYS A 586 -8.37 13.67 10.69
N ARG A 587 -8.05 12.37 10.72
CA ARG A 587 -9.05 11.30 10.67
C ARG A 587 -9.95 11.30 11.90
N HIS A 588 -11.22 10.99 11.70
CA HIS A 588 -12.22 10.98 12.77
C HIS A 588 -11.98 9.86 13.79
N ASP A 589 -11.64 8.65 13.32
CA ASP A 589 -11.35 7.48 14.16
C ASP A 589 -10.12 7.70 15.05
N PHE A 590 -9.04 8.24 14.48
CA PHE A 590 -7.84 8.62 15.23
C PHE A 590 -8.16 9.66 16.29
N ARG A 591 -8.84 10.76 15.94
CA ARG A 591 -9.22 11.80 16.91
C ARG A 591 -10.10 11.26 18.03
N LYS A 592 -11.00 10.32 17.72
CA LYS A 592 -11.83 9.64 18.72
C LYS A 592 -10.98 8.79 19.67
N ALA A 593 -10.06 8.00 19.13
CA ALA A 593 -9.14 7.18 19.94
C ALA A 593 -8.19 8.03 20.79
N ALA A 594 -7.57 9.07 20.21
CA ALA A 594 -6.68 9.99 20.92
C ALA A 594 -7.40 10.72 22.07
N ARG A 595 -8.64 11.20 21.84
CA ARG A 595 -9.46 11.80 22.92
C ARG A 595 -9.82 10.79 24.01
N ALA A 596 -10.04 9.53 23.66
CA ALA A 596 -10.31 8.48 24.63
C ALA A 596 -9.07 8.19 25.49
N LYS A 597 -7.89 8.05 24.87
CA LYS A 597 -6.60 7.89 25.58
C LYS A 597 -6.35 9.05 26.53
N GLN A 598 -6.45 10.29 26.04
CA GLN A 598 -6.24 11.49 26.86
C GLN A 598 -7.22 11.57 28.06
N ARG A 599 -8.45 11.07 27.92
CA ARG A 599 -9.40 10.99 29.04
C ARG A 599 -9.00 9.92 30.06
N ALA A 600 -8.53 8.76 29.58
CA ALA A 600 -8.03 7.69 30.44
C ALA A 600 -6.78 8.14 31.20
N ASP A 601 -5.81 8.76 30.53
CA ASP A 601 -4.58 9.29 31.15
C ASP A 601 -4.91 10.33 32.23
N LYS A 602 -5.79 11.28 31.93
CA LYS A 602 -6.25 12.27 32.93
C LYS A 602 -7.00 11.63 34.10
N ALA A 603 -7.71 10.52 33.88
CA ALA A 603 -8.39 9.80 34.96
C ALA A 603 -7.38 9.05 35.83
N ALA A 604 -6.39 8.39 35.22
CA ALA A 604 -5.29 7.74 35.92
C ALA A 604 -4.45 8.74 36.73
N ASP A 605 -4.10 9.90 36.15
CA ASP A 605 -3.39 10.96 36.86
C ASP A 605 -4.16 11.47 38.08
N ARG A 606 -5.49 11.63 37.95
CA ARG A 606 -6.34 12.03 39.09
C ARG A 606 -6.36 10.95 40.17
N LEU A 607 -6.40 9.68 39.78
CA LEU A 607 -6.36 8.55 40.71
C LEU A 607 -5.01 8.51 41.43
N ASN A 608 -3.90 8.60 40.70
CA ASN A 608 -2.54 8.62 41.26
C ASN A 608 -2.33 9.78 42.22
N ARG A 609 -2.84 10.98 41.90
CA ARG A 609 -2.81 12.13 42.83
C ARG A 609 -3.67 11.90 44.07
N ARG A 610 -4.79 11.20 43.97
CA ARG A 610 -5.66 10.87 45.12
C ARG A 610 -5.02 9.82 46.03
N ILE A 611 -4.39 8.80 45.45
CA ILE A 611 -3.61 7.79 46.19
C ILE A 611 -2.42 8.46 46.90
N ALA A 612 -1.68 9.31 46.20
CA ALA A 612 -0.55 10.04 46.77
C ALA A 612 -0.94 11.03 47.89
N THR A 613 -2.20 11.45 47.96
CA THR A 613 -2.72 12.35 49.01
C THR A 613 -3.42 11.61 50.16
N GLY A 614 -3.31 10.27 50.22
CA GLY A 614 -3.80 9.48 51.36
C GLY A 614 -5.32 9.43 51.51
N ARG A 615 -6.10 9.86 50.51
CA ARG A 615 -7.57 9.80 50.56
C ARG A 615 -8.06 8.43 50.11
N PRO A 616 -8.84 7.69 50.94
CA PRO A 616 -9.35 6.38 50.54
C PRO A 616 -10.24 6.51 49.30
N ALA A 617 -10.03 5.62 48.33
CA ALA A 617 -10.79 5.56 47.10
C ALA A 617 -12.20 5.01 47.35
N LEU A 618 -13.09 5.86 47.86
CA LEU A 618 -14.53 5.61 47.73
C LEU A 618 -14.88 5.78 46.26
N VAL A 619 -15.23 4.65 45.60
CA VAL A 619 -15.86 4.66 44.30
C VAL A 619 -17.23 5.31 44.48
N GLU A 620 -17.27 6.62 44.32
CA GLU A 620 -18.51 7.39 44.28
C GLU A 620 -19.21 7.05 42.95
N ILE A 621 -20.06 6.02 42.96
CA ILE A 621 -20.97 5.72 41.85
C ILE A 621 -21.97 6.88 41.79
N SER A 622 -21.63 7.92 41.05
CA SER A 622 -22.54 9.05 40.86
C SER A 622 -23.72 8.59 40.01
N TRP A 623 -24.91 8.55 40.62
CA TRP A 623 -26.21 8.31 39.99
C TRP A 623 -26.63 9.45 39.05
N ARG A 624 -25.83 9.73 38.01
CA ARG A 624 -26.05 10.85 37.08
C ARG A 624 -26.22 10.48 35.62
N SER A 625 -26.63 9.25 35.31
CA SER A 625 -27.12 8.89 33.98
C SER A 625 -28.33 7.94 34.08
N GLY A 626 -29.53 8.52 33.96
CA GLY A 626 -30.79 7.78 33.89
C GLY A 626 -30.79 6.72 32.78
N TRP A 627 -31.52 5.62 33.03
CA TRP A 627 -31.88 4.47 32.17
C TRP A 627 -30.78 3.76 31.35
N ALA A 628 -29.75 4.44 30.84
CA ALA A 628 -28.62 3.87 30.12
C ALA A 628 -27.60 3.19 31.06
N GLY A 629 -27.35 3.75 32.25
CA GLY A 629 -26.50 3.12 33.26
C GLY A 629 -27.09 1.81 33.81
N PHE A 630 -28.41 1.77 33.98
CA PHE A 630 -29.14 0.58 34.44
C PHE A 630 -29.08 -0.58 33.43
N ARG A 631 -29.15 -0.29 32.13
CA ARG A 631 -28.99 -1.31 31.08
C ARG A 631 -27.57 -1.87 30.97
N ALA A 632 -26.55 -1.05 31.17
CA ALA A 632 -25.15 -1.49 31.17
C ALA A 632 -24.86 -2.38 32.40
N TRP A 633 -25.44 -2.05 33.55
CA TRP A 633 -25.34 -2.88 34.76
C TRP A 633 -26.10 -4.21 34.62
N LEU A 634 -27.32 -4.20 34.09
CA LEU A 634 -28.06 -5.43 33.77
C LEU A 634 -27.33 -6.33 32.75
N ALA A 635 -26.60 -5.75 31.81
CA ALA A 635 -25.78 -6.50 30.86
C ALA A 635 -24.53 -7.12 31.52
N SER A 636 -23.99 -6.50 32.57
CA SER A 636 -22.84 -7.01 33.33
C SER A 636 -23.16 -8.14 34.31
N LEU A 637 -24.45 -8.40 34.57
CA LEU A 637 -24.91 -9.45 35.50
C LEU A 637 -25.21 -10.80 34.82
N ARG A 638 -24.93 -10.96 33.53
CA ARG A 638 -25.04 -12.27 32.87
C ARG A 638 -23.73 -13.04 33.05
N PRO A 639 -23.72 -14.24 33.66
CA PRO A 639 -22.53 -15.06 33.73
C PRO A 639 -22.23 -15.61 32.34
N ALA A 640 -21.08 -15.24 31.78
CA ALA A 640 -20.47 -15.93 30.66
C ALA A 640 -19.15 -16.52 31.16
N ASP A 641 -19.15 -17.84 31.24
CA ASP A 641 -18.07 -18.70 31.69
C ASP A 641 -16.76 -18.53 30.90
N ARG A 642 -15.66 -18.77 31.64
CA ARG A 642 -14.30 -19.15 31.22
C ARG A 642 -13.51 -18.12 30.41
N PHE A 643 -12.44 -17.60 31.01
CA PHE A 643 -11.06 -17.72 30.51
C PHE A 643 -10.10 -17.14 31.56
N THR A 644 -9.27 -17.99 32.16
CA THR A 644 -8.17 -17.65 33.06
C THR A 644 -6.95 -17.20 32.27
N PRO A 645 -6.31 -16.07 32.58
CA PRO A 645 -4.92 -15.82 32.20
C PRO A 645 -4.00 -16.08 33.40
N THR A 646 -3.13 -17.09 33.26
CA THR A 646 -1.95 -17.28 34.10
C THR A 646 -0.95 -16.14 33.84
N LEU A 647 -0.68 -15.32 34.85
CA LEU A 647 0.41 -14.35 34.84
C LEU A 647 1.61 -14.96 35.57
N SER A 648 2.66 -15.25 34.80
CA SER A 648 4.00 -15.56 35.28
C SER A 648 4.65 -14.31 35.88
N THR A 649 4.95 -14.36 37.17
CA THR A 649 5.74 -13.36 37.90
C THR A 649 7.20 -13.38 37.47
N THR A 650 7.67 -12.29 36.86
CA THR A 650 9.10 -11.95 36.72
C THR A 650 9.61 -11.36 38.04
N ARG A 651 10.46 -12.13 38.73
CA ARG A 651 11.22 -11.73 39.93
C ARG A 651 12.38 -10.82 39.50
N ARG A 652 12.54 -9.65 40.15
CA ARG A 652 13.83 -8.94 40.21
C ARG A 652 14.63 -9.50 41.38
N VAL A 653 15.89 -9.79 41.10
CA VAL A 653 16.94 -10.16 42.06
C VAL A 653 17.48 -8.90 42.73
N GLY A 654 17.70 -8.98 44.04
CA GLY A 654 18.42 -8.02 44.87
C GLY A 654 18.85 -8.74 46.14
N ASP A 655 20.15 -9.01 46.25
CA ASP A 655 20.82 -9.86 47.23
C ASP A 655 20.86 -9.30 48.66
N ILE A 656 20.75 -10.18 49.67
CA ILE A 656 21.59 -10.20 50.90
C ILE A 656 21.69 -11.68 51.37
N PRO A 657 22.88 -12.21 51.74
CA PRO A 657 23.05 -13.63 52.07
C PRO A 657 22.85 -13.91 53.56
N VAL A 658 22.14 -15.00 53.90
CA VAL A 658 22.25 -15.64 55.23
C VAL A 658 22.23 -17.16 55.04
N SER A 659 23.24 -17.82 55.63
CA SER A 659 23.50 -19.26 55.65
C SER A 659 22.36 -20.08 56.30
N PRO A 660 22.10 -21.33 55.87
CA PRO A 660 21.12 -22.22 56.49
C PRO A 660 21.77 -23.13 57.54
N THR A 661 21.16 -23.23 58.71
CA THR A 661 21.30 -24.40 59.59
C THR A 661 19.92 -24.80 60.08
N ASP A 662 19.58 -26.05 59.76
CA ASP A 662 18.75 -27.01 60.48
C ASP A 662 17.43 -26.52 61.10
N PHE A 663 16.32 -27.12 60.67
CA PHE A 663 15.59 -28.10 61.50
C PHE A 663 14.41 -28.68 60.71
N ASN A 664 14.49 -30.00 60.55
CA ASN A 664 13.43 -30.92 60.23
C ASN A 664 12.41 -30.94 61.40
N THR A 665 11.11 -30.92 61.11
CA THR A 665 10.14 -31.94 61.57
C THR A 665 8.70 -31.57 61.19
N ASP A 666 8.01 -32.59 60.68
CA ASP A 666 6.58 -32.76 60.56
C ASP A 666 5.74 -32.12 61.67
N THR A 667 4.61 -31.51 61.29
CA THR A 667 3.26 -31.79 61.82
C THR A 667 2.24 -30.80 61.26
N ASP A 668 1.37 -31.28 60.36
CA ASP A 668 -0.04 -30.86 60.33
C ASP A 668 -0.77 -31.49 61.53
N PRO A 669 -2.01 -31.11 61.94
CA PRO A 669 -2.94 -30.14 61.34
C PRO A 669 -3.57 -29.18 62.37
N VAL A 670 -4.50 -28.32 61.94
CA VAL A 670 -5.87 -28.14 62.49
C VAL A 670 -6.36 -26.71 62.17
N TRP A 671 -7.40 -26.65 61.33
CA TRP A 671 -8.24 -25.47 61.16
C TRP A 671 -9.28 -25.39 62.28
N PRO A 672 -9.57 -24.19 62.79
CA PRO A 672 -10.97 -23.80 62.92
C PRO A 672 -11.25 -22.34 62.47
N THR A 673 -12.17 -22.25 61.51
CA THR A 673 -13.34 -21.35 61.42
C THR A 673 -13.21 -19.84 61.70
N GLU A 674 -13.66 -19.09 60.69
CA GLU A 674 -14.05 -17.67 60.73
C GLU A 674 -14.88 -17.28 61.96
N ARG A 675 -14.53 -16.15 62.59
CA ARG A 675 -15.47 -15.07 62.92
C ARG A 675 -14.77 -13.76 63.30
N ASP A 676 -15.23 -12.71 62.62
CA ASP A 676 -15.32 -11.31 62.99
C ASP A 676 -14.07 -10.43 63.19
N ARG A 677 -13.93 -9.51 62.22
CA ARG A 677 -13.82 -8.03 62.37
C ARG A 677 -12.91 -7.51 63.50
N HIS A 678 -11.89 -6.72 63.14
CA HIS A 678 -11.91 -5.26 63.28
C HIS A 678 -10.54 -4.65 62.92
N LEU A 679 -10.61 -3.41 62.42
CA LEU A 679 -9.50 -2.56 62.00
C LEU A 679 -8.44 -2.34 63.08
N VAL A 680 -7.17 -2.23 62.67
CA VAL A 680 -6.23 -1.27 63.26
C VAL A 680 -5.44 -0.55 62.15
N VAL A 681 -5.53 0.77 62.22
CA VAL A 681 -4.88 1.78 61.38
C VAL A 681 -3.48 2.06 61.93
N VAL A 682 -2.46 2.17 61.07
CA VAL A 682 -1.14 2.73 61.44
C VAL A 682 -0.93 4.03 60.65
N PRO A 683 -0.71 5.19 61.30
CA PRO A 683 -0.39 6.45 60.64
C PRO A 683 1.12 6.61 60.40
N PRO A 684 1.54 7.58 59.54
CA PRO A 684 2.92 7.71 59.10
C PRO A 684 3.79 8.44 60.13
N ALA A 685 5.05 8.04 60.24
CA ALA A 685 6.05 8.77 61.03
C ALA A 685 6.63 9.91 60.18
N ASP A 686 6.46 11.12 60.68
CA ASP A 686 7.13 12.32 60.20
C ASP A 686 8.56 12.41 60.76
N ASP A 687 9.37 13.06 59.94
CA ASP A 687 10.76 13.47 60.07
C ASP A 687 10.95 14.44 61.25
N ASP A 688 11.94 14.22 62.13
CA ASP A 688 12.53 15.33 62.88
C ASP A 688 14.05 15.19 63.01
N ARG A 689 14.68 16.35 62.83
CA ARG A 689 16.09 16.60 62.67
C ARG A 689 16.78 16.73 64.03
N SER A 690 18.07 16.42 64.00
CA SER A 690 19.18 17.24 64.48
C SER A 690 19.97 16.77 65.71
N ARG A 691 21.29 16.95 65.55
CA ARG A 691 22.41 16.90 66.53
C ARG A 691 22.86 15.47 66.90
N SER A 692 24.09 15.05 66.62
CA SER A 692 25.39 15.75 66.67
C SER A 692 26.30 15.39 65.51
#